data_AF-A0A957WGI2-F1
#
_entry.id   AF-A0A957WGI2-F1
#
_cell.length_a   1.000
_cell.length_b   1.000
_cell.length_c   1.000
_cell.angle_alpha   90.00
_cell.angle_beta   90.00
_cell.angle_gamma   90.00
#
_symmetry.space_group_name_H-M   'P 1'
#
loop_
_entity.id
_entity.type
_entity.pdbx_description
1 polymer ?
#
loop_
_entity_poly.entity_id
_entity_poly.type
_entity_poly.pdbx_seq_one_letter_code
_entity_poly.pdbx_strand_id
1 'polypeptide(L)'
;MNYKKLITVGLILCLFCLIGPAHALATGGGGAFGVPGAASTWSYAGKQGVGTAYEQYQDKLYSDTGPSGPISKVWFSIAQGIVTETAFGQINEAQIKDLQFLVTGDGFFDEEKVDTTSQIDYLYTDSAGRPLSLAYRVINTDPDGKYQIEKHIFTDPDRQSLFMRVIFTANDTNITPYILVNPHMNNTGSGDVGFVSEDSLSAREGDSVYMTLKSSQPFGETSAGFVGQSDGYTDLDDNGVMDWNFDSADDGGGNVALTAQLPTLNNESVTFDVVVGFGDSLEAATAAADGSLSDGYTAVLNKYNGVGSDIGWEDYLAGLSNLPAMIPQTGDDGHLLYASAMVLKALEDKENAGALIASLSIPWGDTISADASATGYRAVWPRDFYQVAMALLALGDTQTPLVSFEYLDHVQVDANTPNNSGATGWFLQKTPVDGTLEWYRVQLDQTAMPIMLGWKLWQAGLLSDSEITVWYNTMLKPAAEFLANGGQVHLLDNNDTITPPRTQQERWEEQFGYSPSTTAAVITGLLAAADIAENAAADPGAAAWYKTKADEFESTVETYMFTTTGTHVSGNDNGQYFLRITQNEDPNDGANINGSNGKPAINEKEVLDAGFLELVRYGVRRPDDPDVLDSLVEVDDETLPDNLRLKYEFTFPGDSTAYPGWRRYGNDGYGERTDDGSNYIGSAGDQRGRVWPFFTGERGHFELELAKANAGGALDAASVAALRDVYVRALENYANEGLMLPEQVWDGVGVNAAHNYTTGEGTNSATPLAWTHAEYVKLVKSLTDQNTWDSYAIVRDRYGETGGLASTYPQVYFRGTPNTWGTTPMTLTADYTWVITPTFGSAGNERFKLDINGDWSLNFGDNQPDGIADQGGADIPITEGAGDYTITFNDQTNAYTVTKQGGGGGFASM
;
A
#
# COMPACT_ATOMS: atom_id res chain seq x y z
N MET A 1 25.69 -44.83 -54.32
CA MET A 1 26.55 -46.01 -54.61
C MET A 1 26.19 -47.11 -53.61
N ASN A 2 25.82 -48.30 -54.10
CA ASN A 2 25.58 -49.53 -53.33
C ASN A 2 26.83 -49.98 -52.55
N TYR A 3 26.89 -50.85 -51.53
CA TYR A 3 26.13 -51.98 -50.96
C TYR A 3 26.62 -52.12 -49.48
N LYS A 4 25.90 -52.63 -48.47
CA LYS A 4 25.56 -54.05 -48.22
C LYS A 4 24.66 -54.18 -46.98
N LYS A 5 23.64 -55.05 -47.08
CA LYS A 5 22.90 -55.67 -45.97
C LYS A 5 23.74 -56.75 -45.29
N LEU A 6 23.57 -56.96 -43.98
CA LEU A 6 23.32 -58.30 -43.41
C LEU A 6 22.72 -58.20 -41.99
N ILE A 7 21.63 -58.94 -41.82
CA ILE A 7 20.81 -59.20 -40.61
C ILE A 7 21.57 -60.15 -39.68
N THR A 8 21.36 -60.12 -38.35
CA THR A 8 21.04 -61.29 -37.48
C THR A 8 20.91 -60.91 -35.99
N VAL A 9 19.68 -61.06 -35.48
CA VAL A 9 19.22 -61.55 -34.16
C VAL A 9 19.69 -60.83 -32.89
N GLY A 10 18.73 -60.15 -32.26
CA GLY A 10 18.84 -59.60 -30.91
C GLY A 10 18.81 -60.68 -29.84
N LEU A 11 19.76 -60.59 -28.92
CA LEU A 11 19.77 -61.29 -27.64
C LEU A 11 19.24 -60.32 -26.58
N ILE A 12 18.17 -60.73 -25.90
CA ILE A 12 17.63 -60.08 -24.70
C ILE A 12 18.69 -60.12 -23.61
N LEU A 13 19.12 -58.96 -23.12
CA LEU A 13 19.85 -58.83 -21.86
C LEU A 13 19.15 -57.75 -21.03
N CYS A 14 18.32 -58.20 -20.08
CA CYS A 14 17.83 -57.38 -18.98
C CYS A 14 19.05 -56.90 -18.17
N LEU A 15 19.32 -55.61 -18.19
CA LEU A 15 20.30 -54.98 -17.31
C LEU A 15 19.52 -54.26 -16.20
N PHE A 16 19.43 -54.93 -15.05
CA PHE A 16 19.11 -54.30 -13.76
C PHE A 16 20.16 -53.23 -13.46
N CYS A 17 19.78 -51.96 -13.44
CA CYS A 17 20.58 -50.88 -12.86
C CYS A 17 19.93 -50.42 -11.56
N LEU A 18 20.49 -50.95 -10.46
CA LEU A 18 20.75 -50.34 -9.15
C LEU A 18 19.84 -49.17 -8.72
N ILE A 19 18.85 -49.53 -7.91
CA ILE A 19 18.09 -48.68 -7.00
C ILE A 19 19.03 -48.32 -5.82
N GLY A 20 19.13 -47.01 -5.50
CA GLY A 20 19.78 -46.48 -4.28
C GLY A 20 19.01 -46.88 -3.01
N PRO A 21 19.49 -46.56 -1.80
CA PRO A 21 19.05 -47.22 -0.58
C PRO A 21 17.54 -47.10 -0.38
N ALA A 22 16.92 -48.23 -0.05
CA ALA A 22 15.51 -48.37 0.24
C ALA A 22 15.10 -47.40 1.35
N HIS A 23 14.45 -46.30 0.95
CA HIS A 23 13.57 -45.55 1.83
C HIS A 23 12.32 -46.42 1.98
N ALA A 24 11.79 -46.55 3.19
CA ALA A 24 10.59 -47.32 3.45
C ALA A 24 9.41 -46.64 2.74
N LEU A 25 9.17 -47.03 1.49
CA LEU A 25 7.96 -46.72 0.75
C LEU A 25 6.90 -47.78 1.07
N ALA A 26 5.68 -47.26 1.27
CA ALA A 26 4.38 -47.92 1.22
C ALA A 26 3.90 -48.68 2.48
N THR A 27 2.74 -48.24 3.00
CA THR A 27 1.84 -49.03 3.86
C THR A 27 0.99 -49.99 3.02
N GLY A 28 1.01 -49.85 1.69
CA GLY A 28 0.49 -50.84 0.73
C GLY A 28 -0.85 -50.49 0.10
N GLY A 29 -1.29 -49.23 0.14
CA GLY A 29 -2.56 -48.75 -0.43
C GLY A 29 -2.54 -48.45 -1.93
N GLY A 30 -1.36 -48.32 -2.56
CA GLY A 30 -1.23 -48.06 -3.99
C GLY A 30 -1.57 -46.61 -4.40
N GLY A 31 -1.73 -46.37 -5.70
CA GLY A 31 -2.00 -45.04 -6.25
C GLY A 31 -3.48 -44.65 -6.17
N ALA A 32 -3.73 -43.39 -5.84
CA ALA A 32 -5.06 -42.80 -5.78
C ALA A 32 -5.75 -42.69 -7.16
N PHE A 33 -7.08 -42.68 -7.16
CA PHE A 33 -7.90 -42.44 -8.35
C PHE A 33 -8.40 -40.99 -8.39
N GLY A 34 -8.89 -40.51 -9.54
CA GLY A 34 -9.56 -39.20 -9.61
C GLY A 34 -8.76 -38.05 -10.23
N VAL A 35 -7.65 -38.35 -10.91
CA VAL A 35 -6.84 -37.38 -11.67
C VAL A 35 -7.70 -36.49 -12.57
N PRO A 36 -7.45 -35.16 -12.64
CA PRO A 36 -6.43 -34.41 -11.90
C PRO A 36 -6.93 -33.86 -10.55
N GLY A 37 -8.06 -34.33 -10.03
CA GLY A 37 -8.77 -33.70 -8.91
C GLY A 37 -9.69 -32.57 -9.39
N ALA A 38 -10.31 -31.90 -8.41
CA ALA A 38 -11.12 -30.70 -8.64
C ALA A 38 -10.26 -29.52 -9.11
N ALA A 39 -10.90 -28.51 -9.72
CA ALA A 39 -10.21 -27.30 -10.14
C ALA A 39 -9.53 -26.62 -8.93
N SER A 40 -8.28 -26.20 -9.11
CA SER A 40 -7.50 -25.59 -8.04
C SER A 40 -7.84 -24.09 -7.92
N THR A 41 -7.96 -23.61 -6.68
CA THR A 41 -8.17 -22.19 -6.35
C THR A 41 -7.28 -21.79 -5.18
N TRP A 42 -6.97 -20.51 -5.04
CA TRP A 42 -6.26 -19.98 -3.88
C TRP A 42 -7.16 -19.96 -2.63
N SER A 43 -6.66 -19.46 -1.50
CA SER A 43 -7.42 -19.38 -0.26
C SER A 43 -8.10 -18.02 -0.07
N TYR A 44 -9.03 -17.95 0.89
CA TYR A 44 -9.67 -16.71 1.31
C TYR A 44 -8.64 -15.63 1.67
N ALA A 45 -8.80 -14.42 1.15
CA ALA A 45 -7.80 -13.36 1.19
C ALA A 45 -7.89 -12.48 2.44
N GLY A 46 -9.01 -12.52 3.18
CA GLY A 46 -9.17 -11.86 4.47
C GLY A 46 -8.32 -12.54 5.55
N LYS A 47 -7.00 -12.34 5.51
CA LYS A 47 -6.06 -12.96 6.44
C LYS A 47 -6.21 -12.40 7.86
N GLN A 48 -6.27 -13.30 8.83
CA GLN A 48 -6.19 -12.99 10.26
C GLN A 48 -4.76 -12.70 10.70
N GLY A 49 -3.75 -13.26 10.02
CA GLY A 49 -2.35 -13.00 10.36
C GLY A 49 -1.39 -13.41 9.24
N VAL A 50 -0.20 -12.81 9.25
CA VAL A 50 0.93 -13.16 8.37
C VAL A 50 2.22 -13.16 9.18
N GLY A 51 3.21 -13.98 8.79
CA GLY A 51 4.47 -14.04 9.51
C GLY A 51 5.62 -14.70 8.77
N THR A 52 6.84 -14.35 9.19
CA THR A 52 8.13 -14.96 8.82
C THR A 52 9.14 -14.68 9.94
N ALA A 53 10.28 -15.36 9.97
CA ALA A 53 11.36 -15.05 10.89
C ALA A 53 11.99 -13.68 10.53
N TYR A 54 12.43 -12.91 11.53
CA TYR A 54 13.18 -11.68 11.27
C TYR A 54 14.62 -11.99 10.87
N GLU A 55 15.11 -11.33 9.82
CA GLU A 55 16.49 -11.43 9.36
C GLU A 55 17.16 -10.06 9.46
N GLN A 56 18.35 -10.01 10.03
CA GLN A 56 19.13 -8.78 10.10
C GLN A 56 20.01 -8.64 8.85
N TYR A 57 20.01 -7.46 8.25
CA TYR A 57 20.92 -7.17 7.14
C TYR A 57 22.40 -7.25 7.55
N GLN A 58 23.21 -7.75 6.63
CA GLN A 58 24.66 -7.62 6.63
C GLN A 58 25.07 -7.01 5.28
N ASP A 59 25.70 -5.82 5.32
CA ASP A 59 26.12 -5.11 4.11
C ASP A 59 24.99 -4.96 3.06
N LYS A 60 23.78 -4.60 3.52
CA LYS A 60 22.56 -4.41 2.72
C LYS A 60 21.96 -5.68 2.11
N LEU A 61 22.42 -6.87 2.52
CA LEU A 61 21.91 -8.15 2.05
C LEU A 61 21.51 -9.06 3.21
N TYR A 62 20.66 -10.04 2.91
CA TYR A 62 20.48 -11.22 3.77
C TYR A 62 21.55 -12.26 3.44
N SER A 63 22.10 -12.92 4.46
CA SER A 63 23.27 -13.79 4.33
C SER A 63 23.21 -14.91 5.34
N ASP A 64 23.38 -16.16 4.89
CA ASP A 64 23.43 -17.35 5.76
C ASP A 64 24.60 -17.35 6.75
N THR A 65 25.55 -16.42 6.58
CA THR A 65 26.68 -16.19 7.50
C THR A 65 26.59 -14.85 8.23
N GLY A 66 25.43 -14.18 8.13
CA GLY A 66 25.13 -12.93 8.77
C GLY A 66 24.81 -13.07 10.27
N PRO A 67 24.42 -11.97 10.94
CA PRO A 67 24.10 -11.97 12.36
C PRO A 67 22.98 -12.96 12.75
N SER A 68 21.93 -13.07 11.93
CA SER A 68 20.80 -13.98 12.18
C SER A 68 21.14 -15.47 11.95
N GLY A 69 22.26 -15.77 11.27
CA GLY A 69 22.64 -17.14 10.89
C GLY A 69 22.05 -17.54 9.53
N PRO A 70 21.72 -18.84 9.33
CA PRO A 70 21.00 -19.30 8.14
C PRO A 70 19.69 -18.52 7.94
N ILE A 71 19.37 -18.14 6.71
CA ILE A 71 18.18 -17.35 6.42
C ILE A 71 16.96 -18.26 6.27
N SER A 72 15.90 -18.01 7.04
CA SER A 72 14.62 -18.72 6.90
C SER A 72 13.77 -18.09 5.80
N LYS A 73 13.68 -18.71 4.62
CA LYS A 73 12.93 -18.21 3.46
C LYS A 73 11.51 -18.75 3.45
N VAL A 74 10.84 -18.75 4.61
CA VAL A 74 9.47 -19.25 4.77
C VAL A 74 8.59 -18.13 5.28
N TRP A 75 7.45 -17.93 4.61
CA TRP A 75 6.39 -17.02 5.04
C TRP A 75 5.09 -17.79 5.13
N PHE A 76 4.23 -17.43 6.08
CA PHE A 76 2.91 -18.04 6.22
C PHE A 76 1.83 -16.98 6.37
N SER A 77 0.61 -17.40 6.08
CA SER A 77 -0.62 -16.64 6.30
C SER A 77 -1.64 -17.50 7.04
N ILE A 78 -2.56 -16.84 7.76
CA ILE A 78 -3.64 -17.47 8.53
C ILE A 78 -4.96 -16.85 8.06
N ALA A 79 -5.96 -17.66 7.75
CA ALA A 79 -7.32 -17.21 7.52
C ALA A 79 -8.32 -18.29 7.95
N GLN A 80 -9.52 -17.87 8.36
CA GLN A 80 -10.58 -18.79 8.81
C GLN A 80 -10.10 -19.80 9.87
N GLY A 81 -9.20 -19.35 10.74
CA GLY A 81 -8.62 -20.13 11.82
C GLY A 81 -7.56 -21.13 11.38
N ILE A 82 -7.15 -21.20 10.12
CA ILE A 82 -6.21 -22.21 9.61
C ILE A 82 -4.99 -21.57 8.93
N VAL A 83 -3.92 -22.34 8.78
CA VAL A 83 -2.78 -21.92 7.97
C VAL A 83 -3.22 -21.98 6.51
N THR A 84 -3.00 -20.89 5.77
CA THR A 84 -3.27 -20.81 4.33
C THR A 84 -1.98 -20.77 3.52
N GLU A 85 -1.85 -19.85 2.55
CA GLU A 85 -0.66 -19.77 1.73
C GLU A 85 0.61 -19.66 2.57
N THR A 86 1.50 -20.63 2.35
CA THR A 86 2.84 -20.67 2.91
C THR A 86 3.83 -20.62 1.75
N ALA A 87 4.67 -19.60 1.69
CA ALA A 87 5.67 -19.42 0.65
C ALA A 87 7.04 -19.96 1.09
N PHE A 88 7.81 -20.45 0.12
CA PHE A 88 9.19 -20.89 0.33
C PHE A 88 10.09 -20.45 -0.82
N GLY A 89 11.30 -19.97 -0.50
CA GLY A 89 12.24 -19.42 -1.46
C GLY A 89 11.96 -17.94 -1.65
N GLN A 90 11.17 -17.59 -2.68
CA GLN A 90 10.69 -16.23 -2.89
C GLN A 90 9.31 -16.05 -2.26
N ILE A 91 9.05 -14.87 -1.69
CA ILE A 91 7.80 -14.55 -0.99
C ILE A 91 6.54 -14.70 -1.88
N ASN A 92 6.68 -14.61 -3.21
CA ASN A 92 5.59 -14.78 -4.17
C ASN A 92 5.35 -16.23 -4.59
N GLU A 93 6.13 -17.19 -4.09
CA GLU A 93 6.06 -18.61 -4.47
C GLU A 93 5.39 -19.43 -3.35
N ALA A 94 4.06 -19.51 -3.36
CA ALA A 94 3.33 -20.38 -2.43
C ALA A 94 3.59 -21.86 -2.71
N GLN A 95 3.58 -22.66 -1.64
CA GLN A 95 3.76 -24.12 -1.65
C GLN A 95 2.58 -24.87 -1.00
N ILE A 96 1.76 -24.17 -0.23
CA ILE A 96 0.58 -24.71 0.47
C ILE A 96 -0.59 -23.81 0.14
N LYS A 97 -1.78 -24.37 -0.09
CA LYS A 97 -3.04 -23.63 -0.10
C LYS A 97 -3.64 -23.54 1.29
N ASP A 98 -3.83 -24.71 1.93
CA ASP A 98 -4.36 -24.82 3.28
C ASP A 98 -3.78 -25.99 4.08
N LEU A 99 -3.65 -25.79 5.39
CA LEU A 99 -3.25 -26.78 6.38
C LEU A 99 -4.18 -26.64 7.59
N GLN A 100 -5.00 -27.67 7.82
CA GLN A 100 -6.09 -27.68 8.78
C GLN A 100 -6.30 -29.04 9.43
N PHE A 101 -7.19 -29.07 10.41
CA PHE A 101 -7.71 -30.29 11.01
C PHE A 101 -9.09 -30.66 10.45
N LEU A 102 -9.31 -31.96 10.27
CA LEU A 102 -10.64 -32.55 10.17
C LEU A 102 -10.91 -33.31 11.46
N VAL A 103 -12.16 -33.34 11.93
CA VAL A 103 -12.51 -34.00 13.19
C VAL A 103 -13.72 -34.90 13.00
N THR A 104 -13.59 -36.15 13.42
CA THR A 104 -14.74 -37.07 13.50
C THR A 104 -15.04 -37.44 14.94
N GLY A 105 -16.29 -37.81 15.19
CA GLY A 105 -16.72 -38.41 16.44
C GLY A 105 -18.03 -39.16 16.28
N ASP A 106 -18.73 -39.40 17.39
CA ASP A 106 -19.96 -40.19 17.39
C ASP A 106 -21.09 -39.48 16.62
N GLY A 107 -21.19 -39.77 15.32
CA GLY A 107 -22.25 -39.28 14.43
C GLY A 107 -22.03 -37.90 13.82
N PHE A 108 -20.78 -37.42 13.76
CA PHE A 108 -20.44 -36.16 13.10
C PHE A 108 -19.06 -36.20 12.42
N PHE A 109 -18.89 -35.30 11.45
CA PHE A 109 -17.65 -34.94 10.78
C PHE A 109 -17.65 -33.42 10.64
N ASP A 110 -16.56 -32.78 11.06
CA ASP A 110 -16.40 -31.33 11.07
C ASP A 110 -15.10 -30.96 10.32
N GLU A 111 -15.17 -29.94 9.47
CA GLU A 111 -14.03 -29.27 8.85
C GLU A 111 -13.66 -28.02 9.68
N GLU A 112 -12.41 -27.92 10.12
CA GLU A 112 -11.99 -26.87 11.06
C GLU A 112 -12.36 -25.44 10.62
N LYS A 113 -12.10 -25.06 9.36
CA LYS A 113 -12.37 -23.69 8.89
C LYS A 113 -13.85 -23.35 8.70
N VAL A 114 -14.73 -24.36 8.67
CA VAL A 114 -16.17 -24.20 8.43
C VAL A 114 -16.97 -24.36 9.72
N ASP A 115 -16.66 -25.39 10.49
CA ASP A 115 -17.49 -25.85 11.61
C ASP A 115 -16.98 -25.37 12.98
N THR A 116 -15.98 -24.49 13.02
CA THR A 116 -15.49 -23.88 14.26
C THR A 116 -15.63 -22.36 14.29
N THR A 117 -15.74 -21.81 15.50
CA THR A 117 -15.51 -20.37 15.72
C THR A 117 -14.04 -20.15 16.06
N SER A 118 -13.39 -19.26 15.32
CA SER A 118 -11.96 -18.96 15.46
C SER A 118 -11.71 -17.66 16.25
N GLN A 119 -10.63 -17.66 17.03
CA GLN A 119 -10.03 -16.49 17.67
C GLN A 119 -8.53 -16.46 17.38
N ILE A 120 -7.94 -15.27 17.24
CA ILE A 120 -6.50 -15.10 17.06
C ILE A 120 -5.91 -14.12 18.08
N ASP A 121 -4.76 -14.47 18.62
CA ASP A 121 -3.95 -13.64 19.51
C ASP A 121 -2.46 -13.73 19.12
N TYR A 122 -1.63 -12.89 19.73
CA TYR A 122 -0.17 -13.00 19.67
C TYR A 122 0.37 -13.83 20.85
N LEU A 123 1.32 -14.72 20.58
CA LEU A 123 1.98 -15.55 21.59
C LEU A 123 2.91 -14.78 22.50
N TYR A 124 3.44 -13.67 21.99
CA TYR A 124 4.49 -12.92 22.65
C TYR A 124 4.18 -11.43 22.60
N THR A 125 3.88 -10.87 23.77
CA THR A 125 3.47 -9.48 23.95
C THR A 125 4.23 -8.84 25.10
N ASP A 126 4.29 -7.52 25.10
CA ASP A 126 4.79 -6.79 26.27
C ASP A 126 3.74 -6.64 27.38
N SER A 127 4.09 -5.91 28.44
CA SER A 127 3.21 -5.71 29.60
C SER A 127 1.94 -4.91 29.31
N ALA A 128 1.86 -4.21 28.17
CA ALA A 128 0.68 -3.47 27.72
C ALA A 128 -0.16 -4.28 26.71
N GLY A 129 0.25 -5.51 26.37
CA GLY A 129 -0.45 -6.36 25.40
C GLY A 129 -0.01 -6.15 23.95
N ARG A 130 0.96 -5.27 23.69
CA ARG A 130 1.44 -5.01 22.32
C ARG A 130 2.24 -6.21 21.81
N PRO A 131 2.05 -6.63 20.55
CA PRO A 131 2.76 -7.78 20.00
C PRO A 131 4.25 -7.48 19.83
N LEU A 132 5.10 -8.43 20.21
CA LEU A 132 6.56 -8.35 20.11
C LEU A 132 7.14 -9.27 19.02
N SER A 133 6.30 -10.11 18.42
CA SER A 133 6.66 -10.94 17.27
C SER A 133 5.39 -11.32 16.48
N LEU A 134 5.55 -11.73 15.21
CA LEU A 134 4.47 -12.29 14.39
C LEU A 134 4.25 -13.79 14.67
N ALA A 135 4.28 -14.18 15.95
CA ALA A 135 3.99 -15.54 16.40
C ALA A 135 2.55 -15.56 16.95
N TYR A 136 1.69 -16.38 16.34
CA TYR A 136 0.25 -16.32 16.60
C TYR A 136 -0.24 -17.51 17.42
N ARG A 137 -1.22 -17.25 18.28
CA ARG A 137 -2.08 -18.26 18.91
C ARG A 137 -3.44 -18.20 18.22
N VAL A 138 -3.91 -19.32 17.69
CA VAL A 138 -5.24 -19.46 17.09
C VAL A 138 -6.03 -20.49 17.87
N ILE A 139 -7.26 -20.15 18.28
CA ILE A 139 -8.15 -21.06 19.02
C ILE A 139 -9.41 -21.27 18.21
N ASN A 140 -9.62 -22.50 17.77
CA ASN A 140 -10.81 -22.94 17.03
C ASN A 140 -11.66 -23.81 17.94
N THR A 141 -12.90 -23.38 18.18
CA THR A 141 -13.81 -24.06 19.11
C THR A 141 -15.03 -24.56 18.34
N ASP A 142 -15.35 -25.85 18.49
CA ASP A 142 -16.61 -26.40 18.01
C ASP A 142 -17.80 -25.72 18.74
N PRO A 143 -18.79 -25.16 18.03
CA PRO A 143 -19.98 -24.54 18.63
C PRO A 143 -20.79 -25.48 19.54
N ASP A 144 -20.74 -26.80 19.33
CA ASP A 144 -21.38 -27.79 20.20
C ASP A 144 -20.54 -28.11 21.46
N GLY A 145 -19.30 -27.61 21.53
CA GLY A 145 -18.39 -27.75 22.67
C GLY A 145 -17.73 -29.12 22.80
N LYS A 146 -17.75 -29.96 21.76
CA LYS A 146 -17.19 -31.32 21.75
C LYS A 146 -15.67 -31.32 21.68
N TYR A 147 -15.06 -30.31 21.07
CA TYR A 147 -13.61 -30.15 21.04
C TYR A 147 -13.15 -28.69 20.88
N GLN A 148 -11.85 -28.48 21.10
CA GLN A 148 -11.15 -27.22 20.81
C GLN A 148 -9.75 -27.52 20.28
N ILE A 149 -9.30 -26.72 19.31
CA ILE A 149 -7.97 -26.79 18.69
C ILE A 149 -7.27 -25.46 18.93
N GLU A 150 -6.25 -25.46 19.79
CA GLU A 150 -5.36 -24.31 19.96
C GLU A 150 -4.06 -24.55 19.20
N LYS A 151 -3.62 -23.57 18.41
CA LYS A 151 -2.47 -23.64 17.49
C LYS A 151 -1.54 -22.48 17.74
N HIS A 152 -0.26 -22.76 17.87
CA HIS A 152 0.81 -21.77 18.02
C HIS A 152 1.66 -21.79 16.75
N ILE A 153 1.59 -20.75 15.92
CA ILE A 153 2.08 -20.75 14.53
C ILE A 153 3.20 -19.70 14.37
N PHE A 154 4.36 -20.14 13.90
CA PHE A 154 5.55 -19.34 13.59
C PHE A 154 6.52 -20.14 12.70
N THR A 155 7.62 -19.56 12.23
CA THR A 155 8.65 -20.28 11.43
C THR A 155 9.91 -20.54 12.24
N ASP A 156 10.74 -21.50 11.82
CA ASP A 156 12.07 -21.70 12.41
C ASP A 156 13.07 -20.71 11.80
N PRO A 157 13.73 -19.84 12.59
CA PRO A 157 14.74 -18.93 12.06
C PRO A 157 16.00 -19.62 11.52
N ASP A 158 16.30 -20.87 11.91
CA ASP A 158 17.50 -21.59 11.45
C ASP A 158 17.24 -22.50 10.25
N ARG A 159 15.98 -22.69 9.85
CA ARG A 159 15.59 -23.71 8.87
C ARG A 159 14.45 -23.24 7.97
N GLN A 160 14.31 -23.95 6.87
CA GLN A 160 13.19 -23.76 5.94
C GLN A 160 11.97 -24.52 6.46
N SER A 161 11.36 -24.03 7.55
CA SER A 161 10.21 -24.72 8.14
C SER A 161 9.18 -23.80 8.79
N LEU A 162 7.92 -24.23 8.66
CA LEU A 162 6.79 -23.77 9.45
C LEU A 162 6.65 -24.64 10.69
N PHE A 163 6.55 -24.03 11.87
CA PHE A 163 6.35 -24.70 13.15
C PHE A 163 4.94 -24.41 13.67
N MET A 164 4.21 -25.46 14.04
CA MET A 164 2.90 -25.37 14.65
C MET A 164 2.81 -26.25 15.90
N ARG A 165 2.76 -25.67 17.10
CA ARG A 165 2.35 -26.43 18.28
C ARG A 165 0.82 -26.50 18.32
N VAL A 166 0.30 -27.69 18.60
CA VAL A 166 -1.13 -27.97 18.66
C VAL A 166 -1.48 -28.47 20.06
N ILE A 167 -2.50 -27.87 20.66
CA ILE A 167 -3.14 -28.32 21.89
C ILE A 167 -4.57 -28.69 21.50
N PHE A 168 -4.82 -29.98 21.36
CA PHE A 168 -6.14 -30.49 21.00
C PHE A 168 -6.85 -30.97 22.27
N THR A 169 -8.01 -30.38 22.56
CA THR A 169 -8.83 -30.74 23.72
C THR A 169 -10.12 -31.38 23.24
N ALA A 170 -10.28 -32.68 23.50
CA ALA A 170 -11.52 -33.41 23.30
C ALA A 170 -12.36 -33.34 24.60
N ASN A 171 -13.58 -32.81 24.50
CA ASN A 171 -14.54 -32.74 25.60
C ASN A 171 -15.60 -33.87 25.52
N ASP A 172 -15.46 -34.78 24.56
CA ASP A 172 -16.29 -35.97 24.41
C ASP A 172 -15.44 -37.23 24.18
N THR A 173 -16.06 -38.39 24.15
CA THR A 173 -15.44 -39.67 23.78
C THR A 173 -15.38 -39.86 22.27
N ASN A 174 -14.46 -40.70 21.81
CA ASN A 174 -14.31 -41.09 20.41
C ASN A 174 -14.01 -39.93 19.43
N ILE A 175 -13.39 -38.85 19.90
CA ILE A 175 -13.01 -37.71 19.05
C ILE A 175 -11.70 -38.04 18.34
N THR A 176 -11.70 -38.08 17.01
CA THR A 176 -10.51 -38.38 16.22
C THR A 176 -10.14 -37.18 15.35
N PRO A 177 -8.99 -36.51 15.62
CA PRO A 177 -8.46 -35.50 14.73
C PRO A 177 -7.67 -36.10 13.57
N TYR A 178 -7.70 -35.41 12.43
CA TYR A 178 -6.93 -35.72 11.24
C TYR A 178 -6.23 -34.44 10.77
N ILE A 179 -4.96 -34.53 10.40
CA ILE A 179 -4.27 -33.43 9.72
C ILE A 179 -4.59 -33.55 8.23
N LEU A 180 -5.01 -32.45 7.61
CA LEU A 180 -5.16 -32.31 6.16
C LEU A 180 -4.22 -31.20 5.68
N VAL A 181 -3.40 -31.49 4.67
CA VAL A 181 -2.60 -30.48 3.97
C VAL A 181 -2.88 -30.54 2.47
N ASN A 182 -3.25 -29.39 1.91
CA ASN A 182 -3.44 -29.18 0.48
C ASN A 182 -2.23 -28.39 -0.06
N PRO A 183 -1.23 -29.08 -0.64
CA PRO A 183 -0.10 -28.42 -1.28
C PRO A 183 -0.55 -27.68 -2.55
N HIS A 184 0.08 -26.55 -2.81
CA HIS A 184 0.04 -25.82 -4.08
C HIS A 184 1.51 -25.52 -4.43
N MET A 185 2.26 -26.55 -4.79
CA MET A 185 3.71 -26.48 -4.96
C MET A 185 4.08 -25.58 -6.15
N ASN A 186 5.21 -24.88 -6.02
CA ASN A 186 5.76 -24.05 -7.09
C ASN A 186 4.72 -23.05 -7.66
N ASN A 187 3.90 -22.52 -6.73
CA ASN A 187 2.87 -21.52 -6.97
C ASN A 187 1.78 -21.95 -7.96
N THR A 188 1.51 -23.24 -8.09
CA THR A 188 0.36 -23.79 -8.81
C THR A 188 -0.35 -24.84 -7.97
N GLY A 189 -1.62 -25.15 -8.28
CA GLY A 189 -2.38 -26.18 -7.59
C GLY A 189 -2.77 -27.37 -8.47
N SER A 190 -2.24 -27.47 -9.69
CA SER A 190 -2.69 -28.47 -10.68
C SER A 190 -1.61 -29.46 -11.13
N GLY A 191 -0.35 -29.26 -10.74
CA GLY A 191 0.80 -30.10 -11.11
C GLY A 191 1.36 -30.94 -9.96
N ASP A 192 0.71 -30.94 -8.81
CA ASP A 192 1.28 -31.48 -7.58
C ASP A 192 1.25 -33.00 -7.54
N VAL A 193 2.32 -33.55 -6.95
CA VAL A 193 2.47 -34.97 -6.69
C VAL A 193 2.56 -35.17 -5.19
N GLY A 194 1.60 -35.94 -4.65
CA GLY A 194 1.50 -36.27 -3.23
C GLY A 194 1.98 -37.68 -2.91
N PHE A 195 2.70 -37.87 -1.81
CA PHE A 195 3.10 -39.18 -1.31
C PHE A 195 3.26 -39.19 0.21
N VAL A 196 2.97 -40.34 0.83
CA VAL A 196 2.94 -40.48 2.30
C VAL A 196 3.80 -41.65 2.78
N SER A 197 4.21 -41.57 4.04
CA SER A 197 4.79 -42.68 4.80
C SER A 197 4.04 -42.87 6.12
N GLU A 198 4.49 -43.81 6.96
CA GLU A 198 3.96 -44.00 8.32
C GLU A 198 4.17 -42.78 9.24
N ASP A 199 5.09 -41.88 8.90
CA ASP A 199 5.53 -40.77 9.74
C ASP A 199 5.63 -39.41 9.02
N SER A 200 5.20 -39.32 7.75
CA SER A 200 5.29 -38.08 6.99
C SER A 200 4.24 -37.96 5.87
N LEU A 201 3.88 -36.71 5.56
CA LEU A 201 3.10 -36.32 4.38
C LEU A 201 3.99 -35.42 3.51
N SER A 202 4.23 -35.79 2.25
CA SER A 202 5.15 -35.05 1.38
C SER A 202 4.56 -34.74 0.02
N ALA A 203 4.93 -33.59 -0.54
CA ALA A 203 4.52 -33.16 -1.87
C ALA A 203 5.65 -32.47 -2.64
N ARG A 204 5.50 -32.43 -3.96
CA ARG A 204 6.37 -31.70 -4.90
C ARG A 204 5.60 -31.30 -6.16
N GLU A 205 6.08 -30.27 -6.85
CA GLU A 205 5.84 -30.06 -8.28
C GLU A 205 7.20 -30.05 -8.98
N GLY A 206 7.34 -30.85 -10.04
CA GLY A 206 8.63 -31.05 -10.69
C GLY A 206 9.70 -31.66 -9.78
N ASP A 207 10.97 -31.31 -10.02
CA ASP A 207 12.14 -31.86 -9.34
C ASP A 207 12.90 -30.79 -8.52
N SER A 208 12.28 -29.62 -8.24
CA SER A 208 12.97 -28.46 -7.67
C SER A 208 12.46 -27.97 -6.32
N VAL A 209 11.23 -28.29 -5.92
CA VAL A 209 10.67 -27.86 -4.64
C VAL A 209 9.87 -29.00 -4.00
N TYR A 210 10.14 -29.24 -2.72
CA TYR A 210 9.56 -30.30 -1.92
C TYR A 210 9.07 -29.75 -0.58
N MET A 211 7.97 -30.29 -0.08
CA MET A 211 7.54 -30.13 1.29
C MET A 211 7.42 -31.49 1.99
N THR A 212 7.68 -31.51 3.30
CA THR A 212 7.46 -32.68 4.17
C THR A 212 6.88 -32.21 5.50
N LEU A 213 5.66 -32.64 5.79
CA LEU A 213 4.99 -32.47 7.08
C LEU A 213 5.28 -33.68 7.97
N LYS A 214 5.68 -33.40 9.22
CA LYS A 214 5.85 -34.39 10.29
C LYS A 214 5.19 -33.93 11.58
N SER A 215 4.91 -34.88 12.46
CA SER A 215 4.29 -34.63 13.77
C SER A 215 5.08 -35.34 14.88
N SER A 216 5.16 -34.73 16.06
CA SER A 216 5.71 -35.40 17.26
C SER A 216 4.74 -36.44 17.84
N GLN A 217 3.46 -36.37 17.47
CA GLN A 217 2.47 -37.42 17.70
C GLN A 217 2.49 -38.41 16.52
N PRO A 218 2.52 -39.73 16.76
CA PRO A 218 2.51 -40.72 15.67
C PRO A 218 1.20 -40.69 14.88
N PHE A 219 1.30 -40.96 13.58
CA PHE A 219 0.13 -41.17 12.73
C PHE A 219 -0.44 -42.58 12.90
N GLY A 220 -1.76 -42.70 12.78
CA GLY A 220 -2.46 -43.98 12.68
C GLY A 220 -2.42 -44.49 11.24
N GLU A 221 -3.24 -43.87 10.39
CA GLU A 221 -3.29 -44.09 8.95
C GLU A 221 -2.88 -42.81 8.20
N THR A 222 -2.31 -42.97 7.00
CA THR A 222 -1.98 -41.86 6.10
C THR A 222 -2.49 -42.13 4.69
N SER A 223 -2.80 -41.07 3.94
CA SER A 223 -3.28 -41.18 2.56
C SER A 223 -2.91 -39.95 1.73
N ALA A 224 -2.58 -40.14 0.45
CA ALA A 224 -2.46 -39.09 -0.56
C ALA A 224 -3.57 -39.25 -1.60
N GLY A 225 -4.38 -38.21 -1.84
CA GLY A 225 -5.51 -38.29 -2.77
C GLY A 225 -5.68 -37.05 -3.65
N PHE A 226 -6.53 -37.17 -4.67
CA PHE A 226 -6.93 -36.05 -5.54
C PHE A 226 -8.14 -35.34 -4.96
N VAL A 227 -8.07 -34.01 -4.85
CA VAL A 227 -9.10 -33.18 -4.20
C VAL A 227 -10.47 -33.36 -4.85
N GLY A 228 -11.50 -33.54 -4.04
CA GLY A 228 -12.89 -33.79 -4.44
C GLY A 228 -13.15 -35.17 -5.04
N GLN A 229 -12.19 -36.09 -5.00
CA GLN A 229 -12.31 -37.42 -5.62
C GLN A 229 -11.87 -38.53 -4.68
N SER A 230 -10.65 -38.43 -4.14
CA SER A 230 -10.01 -39.49 -3.35
C SER A 230 -9.19 -38.95 -2.16
N ASP A 231 -9.30 -37.66 -1.86
CA ASP A 231 -8.64 -37.02 -0.72
C ASP A 231 -9.34 -37.34 0.61
N GLY A 232 -8.66 -37.05 1.73
CA GLY A 232 -9.18 -37.37 3.05
C GLY A 232 -10.39 -36.56 3.50
N TYR A 233 -10.64 -35.35 2.96
CA TYR A 233 -11.91 -34.66 3.21
C TYR A 233 -13.05 -35.46 2.56
N THR A 234 -12.92 -35.81 1.28
CA THR A 234 -13.94 -36.56 0.54
C THR A 234 -14.21 -37.94 1.18
N ASP A 235 -13.16 -38.59 1.71
CA ASP A 235 -13.27 -39.87 2.42
C ASP A 235 -14.10 -39.72 3.71
N LEU A 236 -13.72 -38.78 4.57
CA LEU A 236 -14.35 -38.59 5.88
C LEU A 236 -15.75 -37.99 5.79
N ASP A 237 -16.03 -37.13 4.80
CA ASP A 237 -17.36 -36.55 4.57
C ASP A 237 -18.42 -37.61 4.19
N ASP A 238 -18.01 -38.75 3.59
CA ASP A 238 -18.96 -39.82 3.23
C ASP A 238 -19.61 -40.46 4.47
N ASN A 239 -18.80 -40.83 5.46
CA ASN A 239 -19.28 -41.64 6.58
C ASN A 239 -18.52 -41.45 7.93
N GLY A 240 -17.57 -40.52 8.00
CA GLY A 240 -16.75 -40.24 9.19
C GLY A 240 -15.64 -41.26 9.44
N VAL A 241 -15.34 -42.14 8.48
CA VAL A 241 -14.30 -43.17 8.57
C VAL A 241 -13.28 -42.93 7.46
N MET A 242 -11.99 -43.04 7.78
CA MET A 242 -10.93 -43.01 6.79
C MET A 242 -10.83 -44.41 6.17
N ASP A 243 -11.50 -44.63 5.04
CA ASP A 243 -11.50 -45.89 4.31
C ASP A 243 -10.27 -46.04 3.39
N TRP A 244 -9.64 -44.92 3.02
CA TRP A 244 -8.55 -44.89 2.05
C TRP A 244 -7.18 -44.65 2.70
N ASN A 245 -6.16 -45.34 2.19
CA ASN A 245 -4.78 -45.26 2.65
C ASN A 245 -3.78 -45.26 1.48
N PHE A 246 -4.07 -44.47 0.43
CA PHE A 246 -3.27 -44.43 -0.78
C PHE A 246 -1.84 -43.93 -0.49
N ASP A 247 -0.83 -44.64 -1.01
CA ASP A 247 0.58 -44.30 -0.80
C ASP A 247 0.98 -43.04 -1.58
N SER A 248 0.30 -42.78 -2.71
CA SER A 248 0.60 -41.64 -3.58
C SER A 248 -0.58 -41.18 -4.44
N ALA A 249 -0.62 -39.89 -4.73
CA ALA A 249 -1.39 -39.27 -5.80
C ALA A 249 -0.38 -38.79 -6.87
N ASP A 250 0.04 -39.72 -7.74
CA ASP A 250 1.06 -39.51 -8.78
C ASP A 250 0.68 -40.25 -10.07
N ASP A 251 -0.13 -39.61 -10.90
CA ASP A 251 -0.46 -40.09 -12.26
C ASP A 251 -0.33 -38.94 -13.27
N GLY A 252 0.79 -38.22 -13.18
CA GLY A 252 1.11 -37.05 -14.01
C GLY A 252 0.88 -35.68 -13.34
N GLY A 253 0.62 -35.66 -12.02
CA GLY A 253 0.33 -34.45 -11.24
C GLY A 253 -1.16 -34.09 -11.21
N GLY A 254 -1.58 -33.35 -10.19
CA GLY A 254 -2.95 -32.86 -10.05
C GLY A 254 -3.12 -31.94 -8.85
N ASN A 255 -4.37 -31.56 -8.58
CA ASN A 255 -4.76 -30.96 -7.30
C ASN A 255 -4.91 -32.08 -6.26
N VAL A 256 -3.95 -32.14 -5.34
CA VAL A 256 -3.83 -33.23 -4.36
C VAL A 256 -4.03 -32.71 -2.94
N ALA A 257 -4.39 -33.60 -2.02
CA ALA A 257 -4.33 -33.34 -0.59
C ALA A 257 -3.85 -34.59 0.15
N LEU A 258 -3.12 -34.37 1.24
CA LEU A 258 -2.52 -35.42 2.06
C LEU A 258 -3.16 -35.41 3.44
N THR A 259 -3.45 -36.59 3.98
CA THR A 259 -4.15 -36.74 5.24
C THR A 259 -3.43 -37.71 6.16
N ALA A 260 -3.38 -37.38 7.46
CA ALA A 260 -2.90 -38.27 8.50
C ALA A 260 -3.89 -38.32 9.67
N GLN A 261 -4.30 -39.52 10.05
CA GLN A 261 -5.09 -39.76 11.26
C GLN A 261 -4.20 -39.62 12.50
N LEU A 262 -4.68 -38.89 13.52
CA LEU A 262 -4.08 -38.85 14.86
C LEU A 262 -4.85 -39.76 15.83
N PRO A 263 -4.29 -40.10 17.00
CA PRO A 263 -4.97 -40.96 17.96
C PRO A 263 -6.33 -40.42 18.41
N THR A 264 -7.34 -41.30 18.44
CA THR A 264 -8.65 -41.02 19.00
C THR A 264 -8.56 -40.70 20.49
N LEU A 265 -9.21 -39.61 20.89
CA LEU A 265 -9.18 -39.02 22.22
C LEU A 265 -10.48 -39.27 22.98
N ASN A 266 -10.39 -39.37 24.30
CA ASN A 266 -11.54 -39.62 25.17
C ASN A 266 -11.57 -38.69 26.38
N ASN A 267 -12.27 -37.55 26.26
CA ASN A 267 -12.37 -36.54 27.32
C ASN A 267 -10.99 -36.12 27.87
N GLU A 268 -10.06 -35.78 26.98
CA GLU A 268 -8.67 -35.48 27.31
C GLU A 268 -8.11 -34.36 26.43
N SER A 269 -7.01 -33.77 26.89
CA SER A 269 -6.25 -32.77 26.15
C SER A 269 -4.85 -33.29 25.86
N VAL A 270 -4.40 -33.15 24.62
CA VAL A 270 -3.08 -33.58 24.16
C VAL A 270 -2.35 -32.41 23.51
N THR A 271 -1.03 -32.35 23.73
CA THR A 271 -0.16 -31.35 23.10
C THR A 271 0.89 -32.05 22.26
N PHE A 272 1.01 -31.63 21.00
CA PHE A 272 2.01 -32.13 20.06
C PHE A 272 2.46 -31.01 19.13
N ASP A 273 3.53 -31.26 18.38
CA ASP A 273 4.14 -30.30 17.47
C ASP A 273 4.03 -30.86 16.04
N VAL A 274 3.59 -30.04 15.11
CA VAL A 274 3.51 -30.31 13.68
C VAL A 274 4.49 -29.36 12.99
N VAL A 275 5.34 -29.89 12.12
CA VAL A 275 6.33 -29.11 11.38
C VAL A 275 6.25 -29.44 9.90
N VAL A 276 6.23 -28.40 9.06
CA VAL A 276 6.39 -28.55 7.62
C VAL A 276 7.76 -28.03 7.23
N GLY A 277 8.63 -28.91 6.75
CA GLY A 277 9.93 -28.56 6.21
C GLY A 277 9.87 -28.42 4.68
N PHE A 278 10.66 -27.51 4.14
CA PHE A 278 10.77 -27.22 2.71
C PHE A 278 12.21 -27.41 2.23
N GLY A 279 12.39 -27.71 0.95
CA GLY A 279 13.72 -27.84 0.36
C GLY A 279 13.71 -28.13 -1.14
N ASP A 280 14.90 -28.12 -1.73
CA ASP A 280 15.14 -28.48 -3.13
C ASP A 280 15.10 -29.99 -3.40
N SER A 281 14.92 -30.78 -2.34
CA SER A 281 14.87 -32.24 -2.35
C SER A 281 14.05 -32.74 -1.17
N LEU A 282 13.50 -33.96 -1.30
CA LEU A 282 12.79 -34.63 -0.21
C LEU A 282 13.67 -34.77 1.04
N GLU A 283 14.96 -35.06 0.87
CA GLU A 283 15.91 -35.19 1.99
C GLU A 283 16.09 -33.86 2.73
N ALA A 284 16.22 -32.74 2.00
CA ALA A 284 16.34 -31.42 2.60
C ALA A 284 15.06 -30.99 3.34
N ALA A 285 13.89 -31.17 2.71
CA ALA A 285 12.59 -30.88 3.33
C ALA A 285 12.38 -31.70 4.62
N THR A 286 12.68 -33.00 4.57
CA THR A 286 12.60 -33.89 5.74
C THR A 286 13.57 -33.47 6.84
N ALA A 287 14.82 -33.13 6.49
CA ALA A 287 15.83 -32.70 7.45
C ALA A 287 15.48 -31.37 8.13
N ALA A 288 14.84 -30.44 7.41
CA ALA A 288 14.33 -29.20 7.98
C ALA A 288 13.22 -29.48 9.02
N ALA A 289 12.27 -30.37 8.69
CA ALA A 289 11.21 -30.77 9.60
C ALA A 289 11.75 -31.47 10.86
N ASP A 290 12.59 -32.50 10.68
CA ASP A 290 13.21 -33.25 11.77
C ASP A 290 14.09 -32.37 12.66
N GLY A 291 14.85 -31.45 12.07
CA GLY A 291 15.69 -30.51 12.80
C GLY A 291 14.89 -29.58 13.71
N SER A 292 13.78 -29.02 13.21
CA SER A 292 12.92 -28.12 14.00
C SER A 292 12.22 -28.88 15.14
N LEU A 293 11.74 -30.11 14.88
CA LEU A 293 11.17 -30.98 15.91
C LEU A 293 12.21 -31.36 16.98
N SER A 294 13.46 -31.61 16.58
CA SER A 294 14.56 -31.94 17.48
C SER A 294 14.93 -30.79 18.40
N ASP A 295 14.93 -29.56 17.90
CA ASP A 295 15.20 -28.37 18.72
C ASP A 295 14.04 -28.06 19.67
N GLY A 296 12.81 -28.27 19.18
CA GLY A 296 11.58 -28.22 19.96
C GLY A 296 11.03 -26.81 20.18
N TYR A 297 9.71 -26.74 20.43
CA TYR A 297 8.93 -25.51 20.48
C TYR A 297 9.57 -24.33 21.22
N THR A 298 10.07 -24.54 22.44
CA THR A 298 10.56 -23.42 23.28
C THR A 298 11.84 -22.81 22.71
N ALA A 299 12.75 -23.62 22.17
CA ALA A 299 13.98 -23.09 21.59
C ALA A 299 13.69 -22.31 20.31
N VAL A 300 12.89 -22.89 19.40
CA VAL A 300 12.54 -22.26 18.12
C VAL A 300 11.74 -20.97 18.34
N LEU A 301 10.74 -20.98 19.25
CA LEU A 301 9.95 -19.77 19.55
C LEU A 301 10.78 -18.66 20.19
N ASN A 302 11.67 -18.98 21.15
CA ASN A 302 12.54 -17.99 21.76
C ASN A 302 13.43 -17.32 20.71
N LYS A 303 13.96 -18.10 19.76
CA LYS A 303 14.77 -17.58 18.67
C LYS A 303 13.95 -16.69 17.73
N TYR A 304 12.75 -17.14 17.34
CA TYR A 304 11.83 -16.35 16.52
C TYR A 304 11.51 -14.99 17.15
N ASN A 305 11.32 -14.98 18.48
CA ASN A 305 11.03 -13.78 19.24
C ASN A 305 12.26 -12.87 19.44
N GLY A 306 13.49 -13.40 19.43
CA GLY A 306 14.71 -12.65 19.78
C GLY A 306 14.99 -12.63 21.30
N VAL A 307 14.59 -13.66 22.03
CA VAL A 307 14.75 -13.70 23.49
C VAL A 307 16.22 -13.91 23.88
N GLY A 308 16.76 -12.98 24.66
CA GLY A 308 18.07 -13.14 25.29
C GLY A 308 19.23 -12.76 24.37
N SER A 309 19.90 -13.74 23.77
CA SER A 309 21.03 -13.51 22.84
C SER A 309 20.70 -13.89 21.40
N ASP A 310 19.52 -14.45 21.18
CA ASP A 310 19.02 -14.74 19.84
C ASP A 310 18.59 -13.45 19.16
N ILE A 311 18.75 -13.37 17.84
CA ILE A 311 18.32 -12.23 17.03
C ILE A 311 16.94 -12.56 16.44
N GLY A 312 15.94 -11.74 16.73
CA GLY A 312 14.57 -11.95 16.27
C GLY A 312 13.74 -10.66 16.27
N TRP A 313 12.41 -10.79 16.34
CA TRP A 313 11.50 -9.65 16.22
C TRP A 313 11.68 -8.59 17.32
N GLU A 314 12.08 -8.95 18.54
CA GLU A 314 12.41 -7.97 19.58
C GLU A 314 13.55 -7.04 19.17
N ASP A 315 14.60 -7.56 18.51
CA ASP A 315 15.73 -6.78 18.04
C ASP A 315 15.32 -5.79 16.95
N TYR A 316 14.44 -6.23 16.03
CA TYR A 316 13.88 -5.35 15.02
C TYR A 316 13.12 -4.19 15.66
N LEU A 317 12.16 -4.48 16.53
CA LEU A 317 11.35 -3.46 17.22
C LEU A 317 12.21 -2.52 18.08
N ALA A 318 13.24 -3.04 18.75
CA ALA A 318 14.18 -2.24 19.53
C ALA A 318 15.02 -1.29 18.65
N GLY A 319 15.23 -1.64 17.38
CA GLY A 319 15.92 -0.81 16.39
C GLY A 319 15.08 0.38 15.87
N LEU A 320 13.76 0.35 16.04
CA LEU A 320 12.85 1.38 15.54
C LEU A 320 12.86 2.63 16.45
N SER A 321 13.77 3.55 16.14
CA SER A 321 14.07 4.71 17.00
C SER A 321 12.89 5.66 17.25
N ASN A 322 11.91 5.75 16.35
CA ASN A 322 10.74 6.63 16.51
C ASN A 322 9.53 5.93 17.14
N LEU A 323 9.49 4.58 17.14
CA LEU A 323 8.34 3.81 17.60
C LEU A 323 7.84 4.22 19.00
N PRO A 324 8.70 4.43 20.03
CA PRO A 324 8.23 4.82 21.35
C PRO A 324 7.54 6.19 21.41
N ALA A 325 7.98 7.14 20.57
CA ALA A 325 7.44 8.50 20.55
C ALA A 325 6.08 8.59 19.84
N MET A 326 5.77 7.60 19.00
CA MET A 326 4.54 7.53 18.20
C MET A 326 3.35 6.95 18.98
N ILE A 327 3.61 6.09 19.99
CA ILE A 327 2.55 5.44 20.79
C ILE A 327 1.49 6.41 21.34
N PRO A 328 1.82 7.60 21.90
CA PRO A 328 0.80 8.51 22.43
C PRO A 328 -0.21 9.03 21.38
N GLN A 329 0.14 8.92 20.09
CA GLN A 329 -0.73 9.29 18.96
C GLN A 329 -1.49 8.11 18.38
N THR A 330 -1.61 7.02 19.14
CA THR A 330 -2.52 5.89 18.86
C THR A 330 -3.70 5.92 19.82
N GLY A 331 -4.84 5.38 19.39
CA GLY A 331 -6.03 5.17 20.21
C GLY A 331 -6.07 3.80 20.90
N ASP A 332 -5.22 2.87 20.48
CA ASP A 332 -5.15 1.49 20.97
C ASP A 332 -3.91 1.20 21.84
N ASP A 333 -3.27 2.22 22.40
CA ASP A 333 -2.01 2.11 23.16
C ASP A 333 -0.84 1.48 22.37
N GLY A 334 -0.90 1.47 21.03
CA GLY A 334 0.18 1.09 20.13
C GLY A 334 0.13 -0.35 19.64
N HIS A 335 -0.99 -1.07 19.81
CA HIS A 335 -1.11 -2.47 19.39
C HIS A 335 -0.96 -2.60 17.87
N LEU A 336 -1.78 -1.88 17.10
CA LEU A 336 -1.71 -1.86 15.64
C LEU A 336 -0.41 -1.23 15.14
N LEU A 337 0.22 -0.32 15.89
CA LEU A 337 1.51 0.27 15.51
C LEU A 337 2.65 -0.75 15.55
N TYR A 338 2.71 -1.58 16.60
CA TYR A 338 3.69 -2.66 16.68
C TYR A 338 3.43 -3.73 15.63
N ALA A 339 2.16 -4.13 15.45
CA ALA A 339 1.78 -5.08 14.41
C ALA A 339 2.15 -4.57 13.01
N SER A 340 1.79 -3.32 12.68
CA SER A 340 2.09 -2.71 11.38
C SER A 340 3.59 -2.65 11.09
N ALA A 341 4.41 -2.29 12.08
CA ALA A 341 5.86 -2.28 11.91
C ALA A 341 6.40 -3.65 11.49
N MET A 342 5.95 -4.72 12.16
CA MET A 342 6.40 -6.08 11.85
C MET A 342 5.80 -6.60 10.53
N VAL A 343 4.50 -6.37 10.29
CA VAL A 343 3.83 -6.79 9.05
C VAL A 343 4.52 -6.18 7.84
N LEU A 344 4.78 -4.86 7.84
CA LEU A 344 5.47 -4.19 6.74
C LEU A 344 6.87 -4.78 6.48
N LYS A 345 7.63 -5.08 7.55
CA LYS A 345 8.95 -5.70 7.43
C LYS A 345 8.88 -7.15 6.92
N ALA A 346 7.84 -7.89 7.30
CA ALA A 346 7.62 -9.27 6.87
C ALA A 346 7.27 -9.41 5.39
N LEU A 347 6.84 -8.32 4.72
CA LEU A 347 6.50 -8.28 3.30
C LEU A 347 7.71 -8.01 2.38
N GLU A 348 8.92 -8.08 2.93
CA GLU A 348 10.15 -8.05 2.14
C GLU A 348 10.58 -9.47 1.74
N ASP A 349 11.01 -9.62 0.48
CA ASP A 349 11.63 -10.86 0.01
C ASP A 349 13.03 -11.08 0.61
N LYS A 350 13.38 -12.35 0.84
CA LYS A 350 14.69 -12.73 1.41
C LYS A 350 15.72 -13.17 0.38
N GLU A 351 15.34 -13.41 -0.87
CA GLU A 351 16.29 -13.68 -1.97
C GLU A 351 16.68 -12.39 -2.71
N ASN A 352 15.74 -11.46 -2.80
CA ASN A 352 15.85 -10.17 -3.44
C ASN A 352 15.63 -9.08 -2.39
N ALA A 353 16.63 -8.92 -1.51
CA ALA A 353 16.62 -7.91 -0.45
C ALA A 353 16.21 -6.54 -1.00
N GLY A 354 15.28 -5.88 -0.30
CA GLY A 354 14.68 -4.61 -0.67
C GLY A 354 13.36 -4.75 -1.43
N ALA A 355 13.05 -5.90 -2.05
CA ALA A 355 11.80 -6.12 -2.77
C ALA A 355 10.61 -6.23 -1.80
N LEU A 356 9.77 -5.20 -1.74
CA LEU A 356 8.58 -5.13 -0.89
C LEU A 356 7.32 -5.41 -1.72
N ILE A 357 6.51 -6.40 -1.30
CA ILE A 357 5.26 -6.75 -1.98
C ILE A 357 4.05 -5.98 -1.43
N ALA A 358 2.99 -5.87 -2.24
CA ALA A 358 1.76 -5.15 -1.86
C ALA A 358 0.90 -5.90 -0.82
N SER A 359 0.85 -7.23 -0.87
CA SER A 359 0.16 -8.06 0.13
C SER A 359 0.61 -9.53 0.05
N LEU A 360 0.67 -10.22 1.19
CA LEU A 360 0.83 -11.68 1.23
C LEU A 360 -0.53 -12.39 1.01
N SER A 361 -1.25 -12.02 -0.05
CA SER A 361 -2.57 -12.58 -0.38
C SER A 361 -2.85 -12.53 -1.88
N ILE A 362 -3.87 -13.29 -2.30
CA ILE A 362 -4.49 -13.19 -3.62
C ILE A 362 -5.94 -12.78 -3.40
N PRO A 363 -6.34 -11.54 -3.75
CA PRO A 363 -7.72 -11.08 -3.61
C PRO A 363 -8.73 -12.05 -4.23
N TRP A 364 -9.78 -12.36 -3.48
CA TRP A 364 -10.84 -13.31 -3.84
C TRP A 364 -10.33 -14.72 -4.18
N GLY A 365 -9.22 -15.11 -3.55
CA GLY A 365 -8.41 -16.27 -3.92
C GLY A 365 -9.18 -17.58 -3.98
N ASP A 366 -10.18 -17.76 -3.12
CA ASP A 366 -11.09 -18.91 -3.09
C ASP A 366 -11.90 -19.13 -4.39
N THR A 367 -11.93 -18.13 -5.26
CA THR A 367 -12.52 -18.21 -6.62
C THR A 367 -11.52 -17.97 -7.76
N ILE A 368 -10.28 -17.60 -7.46
CA ILE A 368 -9.23 -17.41 -8.48
C ILE A 368 -8.53 -18.75 -8.72
N SER A 369 -8.46 -19.15 -9.98
CA SER A 369 -7.77 -20.39 -10.38
C SER A 369 -6.29 -20.34 -10.02
N ALA A 370 -5.79 -21.48 -9.51
CA ALA A 370 -4.36 -21.70 -9.25
C ALA A 370 -3.74 -22.66 -10.28
N ASP A 371 -4.39 -22.89 -11.43
CA ASP A 371 -3.89 -23.80 -12.45
C ASP A 371 -2.63 -23.27 -13.15
N ALA A 372 -2.39 -21.95 -13.08
CA ALA A 372 -1.19 -21.29 -13.56
C ALA A 372 -0.62 -20.37 -12.48
N SER A 373 0.71 -20.28 -12.43
CA SER A 373 1.39 -19.39 -11.51
C SER A 373 0.98 -17.94 -11.77
N ALA A 374 0.56 -17.28 -10.69
CA ALA A 374 0.19 -15.88 -10.66
C ALA A 374 0.64 -15.30 -9.32
N THR A 375 1.22 -14.11 -9.34
CA THR A 375 1.68 -13.44 -8.12
C THR A 375 0.49 -12.87 -7.33
N GLY A 376 -0.59 -12.47 -7.99
CA GLY A 376 -1.67 -11.71 -7.34
C GLY A 376 -1.11 -10.41 -6.77
N TYR A 377 -1.35 -10.14 -5.48
CA TYR A 377 -0.75 -9.00 -4.79
C TYR A 377 0.61 -9.31 -4.15
N ARG A 378 1.11 -10.55 -4.29
CA ARG A 378 2.46 -10.95 -3.87
C ARG A 378 3.49 -10.53 -4.93
N ALA A 379 3.47 -9.25 -5.26
CA ALA A 379 4.28 -8.65 -6.31
C ALA A 379 4.69 -7.24 -5.90
N VAL A 380 5.70 -6.71 -6.57
CA VAL A 380 6.21 -5.36 -6.36
C VAL A 380 5.49 -4.39 -7.29
N TRP A 381 4.85 -3.38 -6.68
CA TRP A 381 4.43 -2.16 -7.37
C TRP A 381 5.25 -1.00 -6.82
N PRO A 382 5.95 -0.21 -7.66
CA PRO A 382 6.70 0.95 -7.20
C PRO A 382 5.89 1.93 -6.34
N ARG A 383 4.56 2.02 -6.54
CA ARG A 383 3.68 2.84 -5.70
C ARG A 383 3.57 2.27 -4.29
N ASP A 384 3.05 1.06 -4.11
CA ASP A 384 2.91 0.41 -2.80
C ASP A 384 4.26 0.34 -2.08
N PHE A 385 5.30 0.01 -2.84
CA PHE A 385 6.69 0.00 -2.40
C PHE A 385 7.13 1.33 -1.77
N TYR A 386 6.85 2.46 -2.43
CA TYR A 386 7.13 3.79 -1.90
C TYR A 386 6.42 4.03 -0.56
N GLN A 387 5.15 3.64 -0.46
CA GLN A 387 4.37 3.81 0.77
C GLN A 387 5.00 3.04 1.93
N VAL A 388 5.34 1.77 1.70
CA VAL A 388 5.97 0.89 2.71
C VAL A 388 7.35 1.43 3.12
N ALA A 389 8.21 1.78 2.17
CA ALA A 389 9.53 2.33 2.46
C ALA A 389 9.45 3.63 3.29
N MET A 390 8.49 4.52 2.96
CA MET A 390 8.26 5.75 3.71
C MET A 390 7.73 5.51 5.12
N ALA A 391 6.91 4.49 5.33
CA ALA A 391 6.41 4.09 6.64
C ALA A 391 7.51 3.46 7.52
N LEU A 392 8.35 2.59 6.94
CA LEU A 392 9.50 2.03 7.65
C LEU A 392 10.49 3.12 8.06
N LEU A 393 10.74 4.10 7.18
CA LEU A 393 11.55 5.28 7.51
C LEU A 393 10.89 6.11 8.63
N ALA A 394 9.56 6.24 8.64
CA ALA A 394 8.82 6.95 9.68
C ALA A 394 9.04 6.33 11.07
N LEU A 395 9.07 4.99 11.14
CA LEU A 395 9.35 4.22 12.36
C LEU A 395 10.81 4.35 12.82
N GLY A 396 11.69 4.85 11.96
CA GLY A 396 13.11 4.98 12.23
C GLY A 396 13.96 3.79 11.78
N ASP A 397 13.42 2.94 10.90
CA ASP A 397 14.22 1.92 10.19
C ASP A 397 15.09 2.61 9.14
N THR A 398 16.40 2.56 9.33
CA THR A 398 17.37 3.21 8.44
C THR A 398 17.92 2.28 7.35
N GLN A 399 17.64 0.98 7.43
CA GLN A 399 18.22 -0.01 6.52
C GLN A 399 17.22 -0.40 5.44
N THR A 400 16.01 -0.82 5.80
CA THR A 400 15.03 -1.35 4.83
C THR A 400 14.70 -0.33 3.74
N PRO A 401 14.36 0.95 4.04
CA PRO A 401 14.07 1.94 3.01
C PRO A 401 15.24 2.20 2.04
N LEU A 402 16.48 2.10 2.54
CA LEU A 402 17.69 2.27 1.72
C LEU A 402 17.87 1.07 0.78
N VAL A 403 17.83 -0.16 1.30
CA VAL A 403 17.99 -1.37 0.47
C VAL A 403 16.87 -1.46 -0.57
N SER A 404 15.64 -1.15 -0.16
CA SER A 404 14.49 -1.01 -1.05
C SER A 404 14.73 0.03 -2.16
N PHE A 405 15.23 1.22 -1.83
CA PHE A 405 15.55 2.20 -2.87
C PHE A 405 16.58 1.67 -3.90
N GLU A 406 17.59 0.89 -3.46
CA GLU A 406 18.58 0.29 -4.37
C GLU A 406 17.96 -0.80 -5.26
N TYR A 407 16.98 -1.56 -4.74
CA TYR A 407 16.24 -2.56 -5.52
C TYR A 407 15.52 -1.95 -6.74
N LEU A 408 15.05 -0.70 -6.65
CA LEU A 408 14.26 -0.07 -7.73
C LEU A 408 15.02 0.01 -9.07
N ASP A 409 16.35 -0.01 -9.07
CA ASP A 409 17.16 -0.08 -10.30
C ASP A 409 16.84 -1.34 -11.13
N HIS A 410 16.44 -2.45 -10.48
CA HIS A 410 16.06 -3.70 -11.15
C HIS A 410 14.74 -3.60 -11.93
N VAL A 411 13.88 -2.65 -11.58
CA VAL A 411 12.53 -2.50 -12.17
C VAL A 411 12.39 -1.21 -12.98
N GLN A 412 13.47 -0.45 -13.16
CA GLN A 412 13.52 0.66 -14.11
C GLN A 412 13.69 0.14 -15.54
N VAL A 413 12.90 0.67 -16.47
CA VAL A 413 13.04 0.36 -17.89
C VAL A 413 14.23 1.11 -18.47
N ASP A 414 15.23 0.36 -18.91
CA ASP A 414 16.46 0.86 -19.52
C ASP A 414 16.63 0.33 -20.97
N ALA A 415 17.79 0.58 -21.58
CA ALA A 415 18.09 0.11 -22.92
C ALA A 415 18.35 -1.41 -23.01
N ASN A 416 18.56 -2.08 -21.87
CA ASN A 416 18.84 -3.50 -21.75
C ASN A 416 17.60 -4.31 -21.34
N THR A 417 16.52 -3.66 -20.89
CA THR A 417 15.24 -4.30 -20.60
C THR A 417 14.79 -5.14 -21.79
N PRO A 418 14.54 -6.46 -21.62
CA PRO A 418 14.18 -7.33 -22.72
C PRO A 418 12.96 -6.83 -23.50
N ASN A 419 13.07 -6.80 -24.83
CA ASN A 419 12.03 -6.34 -25.76
C ASN A 419 11.69 -4.84 -25.69
N ASN A 420 12.46 -4.03 -24.96
CA ASN A 420 12.32 -2.59 -25.04
C ASN A 420 12.96 -2.04 -26.32
N SER A 421 12.27 -1.13 -27.00
CA SER A 421 12.85 -0.30 -28.08
C SER A 421 12.35 1.15 -28.05
N GLY A 422 11.66 1.54 -26.97
CA GLY A 422 11.14 2.87 -26.77
C GLY A 422 11.98 3.69 -25.78
N ALA A 423 11.33 4.70 -25.21
CA ALA A 423 11.87 5.54 -24.15
C ALA A 423 12.21 4.72 -22.89
N THR A 424 13.20 5.21 -22.15
CA THR A 424 13.74 4.61 -20.92
C THR A 424 13.52 5.55 -19.74
N GLY A 425 13.84 5.10 -18.52
CA GLY A 425 13.81 5.89 -17.28
C GLY A 425 12.50 5.77 -16.51
N TRP A 426 11.42 5.28 -17.13
CA TRP A 426 10.17 4.95 -16.45
C TRP A 426 10.25 3.60 -15.75
N PHE A 427 9.35 3.36 -14.80
CA PHE A 427 9.35 2.14 -13.99
C PHE A 427 8.22 1.20 -14.41
N LEU A 428 8.50 -0.10 -14.34
CA LEU A 428 7.51 -1.15 -14.64
C LEU A 428 6.28 -1.02 -13.74
N GLN A 429 5.13 -1.44 -14.27
CA GLN A 429 3.86 -1.33 -13.55
C GLN A 429 3.86 -2.24 -12.32
N LYS A 430 4.19 -3.52 -12.55
CA LYS A 430 4.15 -4.61 -11.58
C LYS A 430 5.12 -5.70 -11.99
N THR A 431 5.88 -6.23 -11.03
CA THR A 431 6.79 -7.37 -11.24
C THR A 431 6.69 -8.38 -10.10
N PRO A 432 7.06 -9.66 -10.30
CA PRO A 432 7.52 -10.50 -9.22
C PRO A 432 8.76 -9.89 -8.55
N VAL A 433 9.19 -10.45 -7.42
CA VAL A 433 10.28 -9.89 -6.61
C VAL A 433 11.65 -9.96 -7.29
N ASP A 434 11.81 -10.80 -8.31
CA ASP A 434 13.04 -10.89 -9.13
C ASP A 434 13.11 -9.84 -10.26
N GLY A 435 12.07 -9.02 -10.42
CA GLY A 435 11.99 -7.98 -11.46
C GLY A 435 11.56 -8.49 -12.84
N THR A 436 11.15 -9.76 -12.97
CA THR A 436 10.66 -10.31 -14.24
C THR A 436 9.44 -9.52 -14.75
N LEU A 437 9.34 -9.35 -16.08
CA LEU A 437 8.24 -8.60 -16.70
C LEU A 437 6.89 -9.28 -16.47
N GLU A 438 5.95 -8.58 -15.83
CA GLU A 438 4.55 -9.02 -15.70
C GLU A 438 3.59 -7.98 -16.28
N TRP A 439 3.43 -6.82 -15.63
CA TRP A 439 2.68 -5.68 -16.19
C TRP A 439 3.60 -4.50 -16.43
N TYR A 440 3.34 -3.74 -17.50
CA TYR A 440 4.29 -2.76 -18.02
C TYR A 440 3.61 -1.56 -18.71
N ARG A 441 2.40 -1.18 -18.29
CA ARG A 441 1.85 0.13 -18.65
C ARG A 441 2.52 1.24 -17.82
N VAL A 442 2.61 2.43 -18.39
CA VAL A 442 3.28 3.56 -17.76
C VAL A 442 2.33 4.22 -16.75
N GLN A 443 2.79 4.31 -15.51
CA GLN A 443 2.18 5.11 -14.45
C GLN A 443 3.18 6.17 -14.04
N LEU A 444 2.86 7.45 -14.31
CA LEU A 444 3.80 8.54 -14.09
C LEU A 444 4.09 8.77 -12.59
N ASP A 445 3.14 8.49 -11.71
CA ASP A 445 3.33 8.48 -10.26
C ASP A 445 4.37 7.44 -9.84
N GLN A 446 4.29 6.22 -10.39
CA GLN A 446 5.29 5.17 -10.15
C GLN A 446 6.69 5.53 -10.68
N THR A 447 6.78 6.47 -11.62
CA THR A 447 8.08 6.99 -12.09
C THR A 447 8.59 8.14 -11.21
N ALA A 448 7.70 8.92 -10.60
CA ALA A 448 8.04 10.00 -9.69
C ALA A 448 8.46 9.50 -8.29
N MET A 449 7.76 8.49 -7.77
CA MET A 449 7.94 7.98 -6.41
C MET A 449 9.36 7.48 -6.09
N PRO A 450 10.11 6.84 -7.00
CA PRO A 450 11.53 6.52 -6.78
C PRO A 450 12.41 7.76 -6.56
N ILE A 451 12.17 8.85 -7.30
CA ILE A 451 12.87 10.13 -7.12
C ILE A 451 12.52 10.74 -5.76
N MET A 452 11.23 10.72 -5.44
CA MET A 452 10.69 11.21 -4.18
C MET A 452 11.25 10.45 -2.97
N LEU A 453 11.43 9.14 -3.06
CA LEU A 453 12.07 8.31 -2.04
C LEU A 453 13.57 8.62 -1.91
N GLY A 454 14.30 8.67 -3.03
CA GLY A 454 15.73 9.00 -3.05
C GLY A 454 16.02 10.35 -2.40
N TRP A 455 15.19 11.35 -2.67
CA TRP A 455 15.27 12.66 -2.01
C TRP A 455 15.04 12.56 -0.50
N LYS A 456 14.02 11.83 -0.04
CA LYS A 456 13.75 11.63 1.40
C LYS A 456 14.90 10.93 2.11
N LEU A 457 15.51 9.92 1.50
CA LEU A 457 16.68 9.22 2.05
C LEU A 457 17.91 10.13 2.14
N TRP A 458 18.15 10.97 1.13
CA TRP A 458 19.20 11.98 1.16
C TRP A 458 18.97 13.02 2.26
N GLN A 459 17.75 13.56 2.37
CA GLN A 459 17.41 14.52 3.42
C GLN A 459 17.44 13.93 4.83
N ALA A 460 17.17 12.62 4.97
CA ALA A 460 17.33 11.88 6.22
C ALA A 460 18.81 11.57 6.55
N GLY A 461 19.75 11.90 5.67
CA GLY A 461 21.19 11.62 5.84
C GLY A 461 21.57 10.15 5.66
N LEU A 462 20.67 9.34 5.08
CA LEU A 462 20.93 7.92 4.79
C LEU A 462 21.67 7.73 3.46
N LEU A 463 21.60 8.73 2.58
CA LEU A 463 22.48 8.88 1.42
C LEU A 463 23.31 10.15 1.61
N SER A 464 24.63 10.05 1.46
CA SER A 464 25.50 11.23 1.34
C SER A 464 25.34 11.92 -0.02
N ASP A 465 25.80 13.16 -0.13
CA ASP A 465 25.82 13.90 -1.41
C ASP A 465 26.50 13.10 -2.54
N SER A 466 27.56 12.36 -2.22
CA SER A 466 28.24 11.49 -3.19
C SER A 466 27.39 10.29 -3.61
N GLU A 467 26.67 9.67 -2.67
CA GLU A 467 25.85 8.49 -2.98
C GLU A 467 24.60 8.89 -3.75
N ILE A 468 23.88 9.93 -3.32
CA ILE A 468 22.72 10.43 -4.08
C ILE A 468 23.13 10.94 -5.46
N THR A 469 24.34 11.49 -5.62
CA THR A 469 24.85 11.89 -6.95
C THR A 469 25.05 10.68 -7.86
N VAL A 470 25.53 9.55 -7.34
CA VAL A 470 25.64 8.31 -8.13
C VAL A 470 24.25 7.87 -8.58
N TRP A 471 23.31 7.74 -7.63
CA TRP A 471 21.93 7.34 -7.92
C TRP A 471 21.18 8.31 -8.83
N TYR A 472 21.46 9.60 -8.71
CA TYR A 472 20.95 10.61 -9.62
C TYR A 472 21.37 10.31 -11.05
N ASN A 473 22.65 10.03 -11.29
CA ASN A 473 23.14 9.78 -12.64
C ASN A 473 22.70 8.43 -13.22
N THR A 474 22.49 7.41 -12.38
CA THR A 474 22.15 6.05 -12.83
C THR A 474 20.65 5.84 -12.99
N MET A 475 19.83 6.29 -12.04
CA MET A 475 18.41 5.96 -11.95
C MET A 475 17.50 7.19 -11.96
N LEU A 476 17.79 8.23 -11.16
CA LEU A 476 16.82 9.32 -10.94
C LEU A 476 16.77 10.34 -12.07
N LYS A 477 17.90 10.66 -12.70
CA LYS A 477 17.95 11.57 -13.85
C LYS A 477 17.20 10.99 -15.05
N PRO A 478 17.42 9.73 -15.47
CA PRO A 478 16.59 9.13 -16.52
C PRO A 478 15.09 9.21 -16.23
N ALA A 479 14.67 8.96 -14.98
CA ALA A 479 13.28 9.10 -14.56
C ALA A 479 12.77 10.55 -14.67
N ALA A 480 13.54 11.52 -14.16
CA ALA A 480 13.21 12.94 -14.24
C ALA A 480 13.13 13.44 -15.69
N GLU A 481 14.02 12.99 -16.57
CA GLU A 481 13.96 13.30 -18.00
C GLU A 481 12.71 12.70 -18.66
N PHE A 482 12.31 11.48 -18.29
CA PHE A 482 11.07 10.90 -18.80
C PHE A 482 9.84 11.67 -18.31
N LEU A 483 9.80 12.05 -17.03
CA LEU A 483 8.72 12.88 -16.47
C LEU A 483 8.65 14.28 -17.09
N ALA A 484 9.79 14.88 -17.41
CA ALA A 484 9.86 16.22 -17.98
C ALA A 484 9.51 16.26 -19.48
N ASN A 485 9.87 15.22 -20.23
CA ASN A 485 9.82 15.23 -21.69
C ASN A 485 8.82 14.25 -22.30
N GLY A 486 8.44 13.21 -21.57
CA GLY A 486 7.70 12.07 -22.10
C GLY A 486 8.52 11.26 -23.12
N GLY A 487 7.83 10.55 -24.00
CA GLY A 487 8.47 9.77 -25.05
C GLY A 487 7.58 8.68 -25.62
N GLN A 488 8.04 8.09 -26.73
CA GLN A 488 7.39 6.92 -27.31
C GLN A 488 7.86 5.68 -26.54
N VAL A 489 6.95 4.99 -25.84
CA VAL A 489 7.23 3.72 -25.17
C VAL A 489 6.95 2.56 -26.11
N HIS A 490 7.80 1.53 -26.05
CA HIS A 490 7.64 0.30 -26.81
C HIS A 490 8.27 -0.86 -26.06
N LEU A 491 7.48 -1.55 -25.23
CA LEU A 491 7.86 -2.74 -24.50
C LEU A 491 6.76 -3.79 -24.71
N LEU A 492 7.10 -4.88 -25.39
CA LEU A 492 6.16 -5.94 -25.76
C LEU A 492 4.91 -5.38 -26.47
N ASP A 493 3.71 -5.51 -25.88
CA ASP A 493 2.47 -5.00 -26.47
C ASP A 493 2.13 -3.55 -26.05
N ASN A 494 2.88 -2.95 -25.12
CA ASN A 494 2.72 -1.56 -24.74
C ASN A 494 3.44 -0.67 -25.76
N ASN A 495 2.67 0.03 -26.58
CA ASN A 495 3.15 0.93 -27.61
C ASN A 495 2.33 2.23 -27.58
N ASP A 496 2.84 3.25 -26.92
CA ASP A 496 2.13 4.50 -26.65
C ASP A 496 3.07 5.72 -26.72
N THR A 497 2.52 6.92 -26.82
CA THR A 497 3.27 8.17 -26.69
C THR A 497 2.87 8.88 -25.42
N ILE A 498 3.80 8.91 -24.46
CA ILE A 498 3.58 9.55 -23.17
C ILE A 498 3.90 11.04 -23.31
N THR A 499 2.98 11.89 -22.87
CA THR A 499 3.09 13.36 -22.90
C THR A 499 2.71 13.88 -21.51
N PRO A 500 3.66 13.95 -20.56
CA PRO A 500 3.39 14.42 -19.20
C PRO A 500 2.76 15.83 -19.20
N PRO A 501 1.85 16.12 -18.25
CA PRO A 501 1.49 15.28 -17.10
C PRO A 501 0.37 14.26 -17.42
N ARG A 502 -0.04 14.12 -18.69
CA ARG A 502 -1.02 13.11 -19.09
C ARG A 502 -0.42 11.70 -18.95
N THR A 503 -0.94 10.93 -18.01
CA THR A 503 -0.50 9.56 -17.74
C THR A 503 -1.21 8.53 -18.62
N GLN A 504 -0.56 7.40 -18.88
CA GLN A 504 -1.21 6.27 -19.54
C GLN A 504 -2.14 5.54 -18.58
N GLN A 505 -1.79 5.50 -17.29
CA GLN A 505 -2.65 5.03 -16.21
C GLN A 505 -2.47 5.89 -14.95
N GLU A 506 -3.57 6.24 -14.27
CA GLU A 506 -3.54 6.79 -12.92
C GLU A 506 -3.38 5.69 -11.86
N ARG A 507 -3.34 6.05 -10.57
CA ARG A 507 -3.00 5.15 -9.45
C ARG A 507 -3.88 3.91 -9.32
N TRP A 508 -5.09 3.91 -9.89
CA TRP A 508 -5.97 2.73 -9.92
C TRP A 508 -5.74 1.81 -11.11
N GLU A 509 -4.78 2.16 -11.98
CA GLU A 509 -4.35 1.32 -13.09
C GLU A 509 -5.44 1.12 -14.16
N GLU A 510 -6.34 2.10 -14.33
CA GLU A 510 -7.56 1.94 -15.13
C GLU A 510 -7.68 2.96 -16.26
N GLN A 511 -7.41 4.24 -15.97
CA GLN A 511 -7.72 5.34 -16.89
C GLN A 511 -6.47 6.08 -17.35
N PHE A 512 -6.42 6.46 -18.62
CA PHE A 512 -5.44 7.42 -19.13
C PHE A 512 -5.99 8.85 -18.99
N GLY A 513 -5.12 9.85 -18.89
CA GLY A 513 -5.56 11.25 -18.84
C GLY A 513 -4.77 12.13 -17.88
N TYR A 514 -5.34 13.28 -17.56
CA TYR A 514 -4.83 14.23 -16.56
C TYR A 514 -5.52 13.96 -15.24
N SER A 515 -4.76 13.46 -14.25
CA SER A 515 -5.26 13.12 -12.92
C SER A 515 -4.60 14.02 -11.86
N PRO A 516 -5.36 14.61 -10.91
CA PRO A 516 -4.79 15.42 -9.84
C PRO A 516 -3.72 14.65 -9.03
N SER A 517 -4.01 13.39 -8.69
CA SER A 517 -3.11 12.53 -7.90
C SER A 517 -1.78 12.29 -8.63
N THR A 518 -1.82 11.84 -9.88
CA THR A 518 -0.61 11.59 -10.66
C THR A 518 0.16 12.88 -10.93
N THR A 519 -0.53 13.98 -11.24
CA THR A 519 0.11 15.27 -11.52
C THR A 519 0.84 15.82 -10.29
N ALA A 520 0.26 15.67 -9.09
CA ALA A 520 0.90 16.04 -7.83
C ALA A 520 2.22 15.29 -7.62
N ALA A 521 2.24 13.98 -7.88
CA ALA A 521 3.46 13.17 -7.80
C ALA A 521 4.50 13.60 -8.84
N VAL A 522 4.10 13.85 -10.10
CA VAL A 522 5.01 14.30 -11.18
C VAL A 522 5.68 15.62 -10.84
N ILE A 523 4.92 16.63 -10.40
CA ILE A 523 5.44 17.94 -9.98
C ILE A 523 6.47 17.75 -8.85
N THR A 524 6.11 16.95 -7.85
CA THR A 524 6.94 16.69 -6.67
C THR A 524 8.23 15.96 -7.04
N GLY A 525 8.15 14.92 -7.87
CA GLY A 525 9.31 14.18 -8.38
C GLY A 525 10.26 15.08 -9.18
N LEU A 526 9.74 15.97 -10.03
CA LEU A 526 10.58 16.92 -10.78
C LEU A 526 11.31 17.92 -9.87
N LEU A 527 10.64 18.45 -8.85
CA LEU A 527 11.29 19.36 -7.90
C LEU A 527 12.30 18.66 -7.00
N ALA A 528 12.00 17.42 -6.57
CA ALA A 528 12.96 16.58 -5.86
C ALA A 528 14.21 16.30 -6.70
N ALA A 529 14.03 15.95 -7.98
CA ALA A 529 15.15 15.80 -8.93
C ALA A 529 15.92 17.11 -9.11
N ALA A 530 15.23 18.25 -9.19
CA ALA A 530 15.87 19.55 -9.35
C ALA A 530 16.76 19.92 -8.15
N ASP A 531 16.29 19.63 -6.94
CA ASP A 531 17.02 19.89 -5.71
C ASP A 531 18.29 19.01 -5.62
N ILE A 532 18.18 17.71 -5.93
CA ILE A 532 19.33 16.82 -6.03
C ILE A 532 20.32 17.30 -7.10
N ALA A 533 19.81 17.68 -8.28
CA ALA A 533 20.62 18.15 -9.40
C ALA A 533 21.44 19.40 -9.04
N GLU A 534 20.82 20.36 -8.35
CA GLU A 534 21.45 21.63 -7.97
C GLU A 534 22.41 21.46 -6.79
N ASN A 535 22.00 20.76 -5.73
CA ASN A 535 22.67 20.79 -4.44
C ASN A 535 23.61 19.60 -4.20
N ALA A 536 23.46 18.48 -4.92
CA ALA A 536 24.35 17.32 -4.80
C ALA A 536 25.12 17.04 -6.11
N ALA A 537 24.41 16.93 -7.25
CA ALA A 537 24.99 16.40 -8.49
C ALA A 537 25.69 17.44 -9.40
N ALA A 538 25.66 18.73 -9.02
CA ALA A 538 26.25 19.83 -9.79
C ALA A 538 25.77 19.92 -11.26
N ASP A 539 24.47 19.69 -11.47
CA ASP A 539 23.78 19.78 -12.77
C ASP A 539 22.71 20.90 -12.76
N PRO A 540 23.11 22.17 -12.67
CA PRO A 540 22.18 23.30 -12.58
C PRO A 540 21.33 23.50 -13.85
N GLY A 541 21.78 22.95 -15.00
CA GLY A 541 21.02 22.98 -16.25
C GLY A 541 19.79 22.08 -16.17
N ALA A 542 19.97 20.84 -15.73
CA ALA A 542 18.86 19.92 -15.48
C ALA A 542 17.95 20.44 -14.37
N ALA A 543 18.52 20.98 -13.28
CA ALA A 543 17.73 21.56 -12.19
C ALA A 543 16.78 22.68 -12.68
N ALA A 544 17.29 23.60 -13.50
CA ALA A 544 16.47 24.67 -14.08
C ALA A 544 15.38 24.14 -15.03
N TRP A 545 15.69 23.09 -15.80
CA TRP A 545 14.74 22.44 -16.70
C TRP A 545 13.60 21.77 -15.93
N TYR A 546 13.91 20.98 -14.90
CA TYR A 546 12.90 20.29 -14.09
C TYR A 546 12.01 21.27 -13.33
N LYS A 547 12.57 22.37 -12.79
CA LYS A 547 11.76 23.45 -12.19
C LYS A 547 10.81 24.09 -13.20
N THR A 548 11.29 24.37 -14.42
CA THR A 548 10.47 24.93 -15.50
C THR A 548 9.31 24.00 -15.86
N LYS A 549 9.57 22.69 -15.93
CA LYS A 549 8.53 21.69 -16.23
C LYS A 549 7.55 21.47 -15.09
N ALA A 550 8.02 21.48 -13.85
CA ALA A 550 7.16 21.46 -12.68
C ALA A 550 6.19 22.66 -12.67
N ASP A 551 6.68 23.88 -12.95
CA ASP A 551 5.83 25.08 -13.05
C ASP A 551 4.84 25.02 -14.21
N GLU A 552 5.27 24.48 -15.36
CA GLU A 552 4.38 24.29 -16.51
C GLU A 552 3.21 23.37 -16.13
N PHE A 553 3.50 22.23 -15.49
CA PHE A 553 2.45 21.28 -15.08
C PHE A 553 1.58 21.83 -13.95
N GLU A 554 2.20 22.45 -12.94
CA GLU A 554 1.49 23.11 -11.84
C GLU A 554 0.50 24.17 -12.34
N SER A 555 0.88 24.99 -13.33
CA SER A 555 0.01 26.02 -13.90
C SER A 555 -1.22 25.49 -14.65
N THR A 556 -1.24 24.19 -14.97
CA THR A 556 -2.36 23.54 -15.69
C THR A 556 -3.35 22.83 -14.77
N VAL A 557 -3.06 22.74 -13.46
CA VAL A 557 -3.82 21.88 -12.53
C VAL A 557 -5.31 22.18 -12.55
N GLU A 558 -5.70 23.43 -12.28
CA GLU A 558 -7.11 23.83 -12.25
C GLU A 558 -7.69 23.84 -13.66
N THR A 559 -6.93 24.35 -14.64
CA THR A 559 -7.42 24.50 -16.02
C THR A 559 -7.80 23.16 -16.64
N TYR A 560 -7.05 22.09 -16.34
CA TYR A 560 -7.27 20.78 -16.94
C TYR A 560 -8.11 19.85 -16.05
N MET A 561 -8.08 20.00 -14.73
CA MET A 561 -8.62 18.96 -13.84
C MET A 561 -9.71 19.44 -12.88
N PHE A 562 -9.97 20.76 -12.79
CA PHE A 562 -11.04 21.32 -11.97
C PHE A 562 -12.25 21.71 -12.83
N THR A 563 -13.38 21.04 -12.63
CA THR A 563 -14.63 21.38 -13.31
C THR A 563 -15.31 22.55 -12.62
N THR A 564 -15.99 23.41 -13.37
CA THR A 564 -16.89 24.47 -12.85
C THR A 564 -18.33 24.27 -13.30
N THR A 565 -18.59 23.17 -14.00
CA THR A 565 -19.89 22.82 -14.58
C THR A 565 -20.24 21.36 -14.29
N GLY A 566 -19.83 20.91 -13.10
CA GLY A 566 -20.09 19.60 -12.53
C GLY A 566 -21.58 19.25 -12.48
N THR A 567 -21.85 17.96 -12.30
CA THR A 567 -23.22 17.43 -12.30
C THR A 567 -23.85 17.41 -10.90
N HIS A 568 -23.02 17.44 -9.85
CA HIS A 568 -23.43 17.48 -8.45
C HIS A 568 -23.70 18.93 -8.05
N VAL A 569 -24.98 19.32 -7.96
CA VAL A 569 -25.42 20.73 -7.72
C VAL A 569 -26.58 20.81 -6.72
N SER A 570 -26.68 19.82 -5.82
CA SER A 570 -27.72 19.72 -4.81
C SER A 570 -27.27 20.22 -3.45
N GLY A 571 -28.14 20.94 -2.73
CA GLY A 571 -27.82 21.33 -1.36
C GLY A 571 -26.65 22.31 -1.30
N ASN A 572 -25.53 21.87 -0.74
CA ASN A 572 -24.29 22.66 -0.64
C ASN A 572 -23.37 22.44 -1.86
N ASP A 573 -23.59 21.40 -2.66
CA ASP A 573 -22.82 21.14 -3.88
C ASP A 573 -23.07 22.28 -4.88
N ASN A 574 -22.00 22.80 -5.45
CA ASN A 574 -22.08 23.93 -6.37
C ASN A 574 -21.63 23.59 -7.80
N GLY A 575 -21.20 22.34 -8.02
CA GLY A 575 -20.74 21.85 -9.31
C GLY A 575 -19.30 22.22 -9.63
N GLN A 576 -18.50 22.61 -8.63
CA GLN A 576 -17.11 22.98 -8.80
C GLN A 576 -16.21 22.07 -7.96
N TYR A 577 -15.40 21.25 -8.63
CA TYR A 577 -14.56 20.26 -7.95
C TYR A 577 -13.48 19.71 -8.88
N PHE A 578 -12.43 19.14 -8.30
CA PHE A 578 -11.48 18.30 -9.03
C PHE A 578 -12.18 17.02 -9.50
N LEU A 579 -12.04 16.71 -10.80
CA LEU A 579 -12.44 15.43 -11.35
C LEU A 579 -11.45 14.34 -10.91
N ARG A 580 -11.88 13.06 -10.94
CA ARG A 580 -10.93 11.94 -10.87
C ARG A 580 -9.83 12.06 -11.93
N ILE A 581 -10.27 12.24 -13.17
CA ILE A 581 -9.44 12.27 -14.37
C ILE A 581 -10.24 12.83 -15.55
N THR A 582 -9.58 13.57 -16.44
CA THR A 582 -10.10 13.89 -17.78
C THR A 582 -9.16 13.36 -18.86
N GLN A 583 -9.72 12.92 -19.99
CA GLN A 583 -8.95 12.39 -21.12
C GLN A 583 -8.41 13.48 -22.05
N ASN A 584 -8.79 14.74 -21.82
CA ASN A 584 -8.42 15.91 -22.60
C ASN A 584 -8.09 17.11 -21.68
N GLU A 585 -8.05 18.32 -22.22
CA GLU A 585 -7.63 19.54 -21.50
C GLU A 585 -8.82 20.42 -21.04
N ASP A 586 -10.06 19.94 -21.16
CA ASP A 586 -11.30 20.65 -20.81
C ASP A 586 -12.16 19.86 -19.80
N PRO A 587 -12.03 20.12 -18.49
CA PRO A 587 -12.78 19.41 -17.44
C PRO A 587 -14.28 19.75 -17.42
N ASN A 588 -14.77 20.60 -18.33
CA ASN A 588 -16.17 21.04 -18.39
C ASN A 588 -16.97 20.39 -19.54
N ASP A 589 -16.29 19.71 -20.47
CA ASP A 589 -16.89 19.23 -21.71
C ASP A 589 -17.90 18.09 -21.50
N GLY A 590 -17.80 17.38 -20.37
CA GLY A 590 -18.64 16.23 -20.05
C GLY A 590 -18.39 15.02 -20.94
N ALA A 591 -17.15 14.85 -21.42
CA ALA A 591 -16.72 13.64 -22.11
C ALA A 591 -16.86 12.42 -21.20
N ASN A 592 -16.93 11.24 -21.82
CA ASN A 592 -16.96 9.99 -21.06
C ASN A 592 -15.54 9.46 -20.84
N ILE A 593 -15.25 9.06 -19.61
CA ILE A 593 -14.12 8.18 -19.31
C ILE A 593 -14.50 6.72 -19.57
N ASN A 594 -13.50 5.84 -19.72
CA ASN A 594 -13.73 4.45 -20.10
C ASN A 594 -14.43 3.68 -18.97
N GLY A 595 -15.21 2.66 -19.33
CA GLY A 595 -15.71 1.70 -18.36
C GLY A 595 -14.58 0.82 -17.82
N SER A 596 -14.68 0.42 -16.55
CA SER A 596 -13.75 -0.51 -15.90
C SER A 596 -14.50 -1.44 -14.95
N ASN A 597 -13.95 -2.62 -14.65
CA ASN A 597 -14.45 -3.54 -13.62
C ASN A 597 -15.95 -3.90 -13.78
N GLY A 598 -16.39 -4.11 -15.02
CA GLY A 598 -17.78 -4.42 -15.37
C GLY A 598 -18.72 -3.21 -15.42
N LYS A 599 -18.24 -2.01 -15.11
CA LYS A 599 -19.01 -0.75 -15.17
C LYS A 599 -18.92 -0.11 -16.56
N PRO A 600 -20.01 0.51 -17.06
CA PRO A 600 -19.99 1.19 -18.34
C PRO A 600 -19.18 2.49 -18.27
N ALA A 601 -18.78 2.99 -19.44
CA ALA A 601 -18.26 4.34 -19.59
C ALA A 601 -19.26 5.37 -19.04
N ILE A 602 -18.75 6.40 -18.38
CA ILE A 602 -19.54 7.40 -17.65
C ILE A 602 -18.97 8.80 -17.89
N ASN A 603 -19.83 9.81 -17.79
CA ASN A 603 -19.43 11.21 -17.87
C ASN A 603 -18.39 11.51 -16.79
N GLU A 604 -17.25 12.10 -17.17
CA GLU A 604 -16.17 12.42 -16.24
C GLU A 604 -16.61 13.34 -15.10
N LYS A 605 -17.59 14.22 -15.37
CA LYS A 605 -18.17 15.12 -14.37
C LYS A 605 -19.06 14.43 -13.34
N GLU A 606 -19.38 13.15 -13.51
CA GLU A 606 -20.09 12.37 -12.48
C GLU A 606 -19.11 11.68 -11.52
N VAL A 607 -17.82 11.57 -11.88
CA VAL A 607 -16.84 10.72 -11.18
C VAL A 607 -15.91 11.55 -10.29
N LEU A 608 -16.25 11.55 -9.01
CA LEU A 608 -15.41 12.09 -7.94
C LEU A 608 -14.33 11.08 -7.52
N ASP A 609 -13.16 11.55 -7.10
CA ASP A 609 -12.06 10.80 -6.47
C ASP A 609 -11.33 11.75 -5.51
N ALA A 610 -10.95 11.29 -4.32
CA ALA A 610 -10.25 12.10 -3.33
C ALA A 610 -8.74 12.30 -3.65
N GLY A 611 -8.25 11.82 -4.78
CA GLY A 611 -6.84 11.87 -5.19
C GLY A 611 -6.29 13.28 -5.37
N PHE A 612 -7.12 14.32 -5.45
CA PHE A 612 -6.66 15.71 -5.40
C PHE A 612 -6.05 16.09 -4.05
N LEU A 613 -6.31 15.35 -2.97
CA LEU A 613 -5.67 15.58 -1.67
C LEU A 613 -4.16 15.40 -1.72
N GLU A 614 -3.64 14.64 -2.69
CA GLU A 614 -2.20 14.49 -2.93
C GLU A 614 -1.55 15.84 -3.33
N LEU A 615 -2.31 16.78 -3.91
CA LEU A 615 -1.84 18.15 -4.17
C LEU A 615 -1.45 18.84 -2.86
N VAL A 616 -2.25 18.67 -1.80
CA VAL A 616 -1.95 19.23 -0.47
C VAL A 616 -0.87 18.42 0.23
N ARG A 617 -1.00 17.09 0.22
CA ARG A 617 -0.07 16.17 0.88
C ARG A 617 1.38 16.44 0.49
N TYR A 618 1.64 16.55 -0.82
CA TYR A 618 2.98 16.80 -1.33
C TYR A 618 3.37 18.29 -1.39
N GLY A 619 2.44 19.21 -1.09
CA GLY A 619 2.70 20.65 -0.97
C GLY A 619 2.54 21.46 -2.26
N VAL A 620 1.91 20.90 -3.29
CA VAL A 620 1.56 21.59 -4.55
C VAL A 620 0.45 22.62 -4.33
N ARG A 621 -0.49 22.33 -3.42
CA ARG A 621 -1.54 23.26 -2.98
C ARG A 621 -1.50 23.45 -1.47
N ARG A 622 -2.04 24.57 -1.01
CA ARG A 622 -2.26 24.81 0.41
C ARG A 622 -3.45 24.01 0.90
N PRO A 623 -3.51 23.65 2.19
CA PRO A 623 -4.68 22.95 2.74
C PRO A 623 -5.95 23.81 2.75
N ASP A 624 -5.81 25.15 2.76
CA ASP A 624 -6.92 26.12 2.69
C ASP A 624 -7.17 26.65 1.27
N ASP A 625 -6.64 25.98 0.25
CA ASP A 625 -6.90 26.32 -1.15
C ASP A 625 -8.40 26.22 -1.46
N PRO A 626 -9.02 27.24 -2.09
CA PRO A 626 -10.46 27.28 -2.28
C PRO A 626 -10.98 26.14 -3.16
N ASP A 627 -10.23 25.71 -4.18
CA ASP A 627 -10.67 24.67 -5.11
C ASP A 627 -10.58 23.28 -4.46
N VAL A 628 -9.58 23.09 -3.60
CA VAL A 628 -9.48 21.91 -2.72
C VAL A 628 -10.66 21.86 -1.76
N LEU A 629 -10.96 22.97 -1.07
CA LEU A 629 -12.07 23.04 -0.11
C LEU A 629 -13.44 22.87 -0.76
N ASP A 630 -13.63 23.40 -1.97
CA ASP A 630 -14.88 23.21 -2.73
C ASP A 630 -15.06 21.72 -3.04
N SER A 631 -14.01 21.06 -3.56
CA SER A 631 -14.04 19.64 -3.92
C SER A 631 -14.38 18.70 -2.76
N LEU A 632 -14.12 19.09 -1.51
CA LEU A 632 -14.48 18.30 -0.33
C LEU A 632 -15.99 18.20 -0.15
N VAL A 633 -16.73 19.24 -0.54
CA VAL A 633 -18.19 19.30 -0.36
C VAL A 633 -18.84 18.14 -1.11
N GLU A 634 -18.51 17.95 -2.39
CA GLU A 634 -19.08 16.88 -3.20
C GLU A 634 -18.51 15.50 -2.83
N VAL A 635 -17.21 15.38 -2.49
CA VAL A 635 -16.61 14.09 -2.09
C VAL A 635 -17.22 13.55 -0.80
N ASP A 636 -17.59 14.44 0.13
CA ASP A 636 -18.16 14.09 1.42
C ASP A 636 -19.71 14.05 1.41
N ASP A 637 -20.36 14.25 0.25
CA ASP A 637 -21.82 14.20 0.14
C ASP A 637 -22.36 12.76 0.26
N GLU A 638 -22.77 12.41 1.48
CA GLU A 638 -23.43 11.15 1.83
C GLU A 638 -24.86 11.04 1.27
N THR A 639 -25.38 12.06 0.58
CA THR A 639 -26.71 12.02 -0.07
C THR A 639 -26.66 11.53 -1.52
N LEU A 640 -25.47 11.48 -2.14
CA LEU A 640 -25.28 10.93 -3.48
C LEU A 640 -25.80 9.49 -3.59
N PRO A 641 -26.29 9.05 -4.76
CA PRO A 641 -26.67 7.66 -5.00
C PRO A 641 -25.48 6.72 -4.73
N ASP A 642 -25.71 5.54 -4.17
CA ASP A 642 -24.63 4.62 -3.73
C ASP A 642 -23.56 4.40 -4.81
N ASN A 643 -23.93 4.28 -6.09
CA ASN A 643 -22.98 4.12 -7.18
C ASN A 643 -21.92 5.24 -7.22
N LEU A 644 -22.32 6.48 -6.96
CA LEU A 644 -21.49 7.69 -7.03
C LEU A 644 -21.00 8.18 -5.67
N ARG A 645 -21.61 7.75 -4.56
CA ARG A 645 -21.20 8.12 -3.21
C ARG A 645 -19.81 7.57 -2.88
N LEU A 646 -18.98 8.41 -2.26
CA LEU A 646 -17.66 8.05 -1.78
C LEU A 646 -17.64 7.86 -0.27
N LYS A 647 -18.15 8.81 0.51
CA LYS A 647 -18.09 8.79 1.99
C LYS A 647 -19.15 7.89 2.63
N TYR A 648 -18.73 7.15 3.64
CA TYR A 648 -19.56 6.31 4.52
C TYR A 648 -19.12 6.48 5.98
N GLU A 649 -20.05 6.29 6.90
CA GLU A 649 -19.81 6.34 8.34
C GLU A 649 -20.05 4.97 8.98
N PHE A 650 -19.15 4.57 9.87
CA PHE A 650 -19.11 3.24 10.46
C PHE A 650 -19.15 3.33 11.99
N THR A 651 -19.83 2.37 12.63
CA THR A 651 -19.81 2.20 14.09
C THR A 651 -19.40 0.78 14.41
N PHE A 652 -18.60 0.60 15.46
CA PHE A 652 -18.02 -0.70 15.80
C PHE A 652 -18.57 -1.23 17.13
N PRO A 653 -18.60 -2.56 17.34
CA PRO A 653 -19.07 -3.13 18.60
C PRO A 653 -18.35 -2.52 19.82
N GLY A 654 -19.13 -1.97 20.77
CA GLY A 654 -18.57 -1.33 21.97
C GLY A 654 -18.18 0.13 21.82
N ASP A 655 -18.25 0.70 20.61
CA ASP A 655 -17.98 2.11 20.32
C ASP A 655 -19.10 2.75 19.48
N SER A 656 -19.80 3.73 20.07
CA SER A 656 -20.89 4.44 19.38
C SER A 656 -20.41 5.61 18.52
N THR A 657 -19.11 5.87 18.47
CA THR A 657 -18.51 6.90 17.62
C THR A 657 -18.64 6.49 16.16
N ALA A 658 -19.06 7.44 15.32
CA ALA A 658 -19.08 7.27 13.87
C ALA A 658 -17.69 7.59 13.32
N TYR A 659 -17.14 6.65 12.56
CA TYR A 659 -15.84 6.76 11.92
C TYR A 659 -16.00 6.80 10.41
N PRO A 660 -15.32 7.73 9.72
CA PRO A 660 -15.51 7.88 8.29
C PRO A 660 -14.61 6.92 7.50
N GLY A 661 -15.09 6.53 6.33
CA GLY A 661 -14.32 5.84 5.29
C GLY A 661 -14.81 6.22 3.90
N TRP A 662 -13.94 6.13 2.90
CA TRP A 662 -14.25 6.53 1.52
C TRP A 662 -14.04 5.38 0.53
N ARG A 663 -14.83 5.37 -0.54
CA ARG A 663 -14.57 4.58 -1.74
C ARG A 663 -13.56 5.31 -2.62
N ARG A 664 -12.89 4.58 -3.52
CA ARG A 664 -11.89 5.15 -4.45
C ARG A 664 -12.48 6.28 -5.29
N TYR A 665 -13.57 5.98 -5.99
CA TYR A 665 -14.24 6.92 -6.87
C TYR A 665 -15.70 6.52 -7.18
N GLY A 666 -16.46 7.44 -7.77
CA GLY A 666 -17.85 7.19 -8.20
C GLY A 666 -17.93 6.24 -9.40
N ASN A 667 -18.88 5.32 -9.43
CA ASN A 667 -19.02 4.25 -10.43
C ASN A 667 -17.90 3.19 -10.37
N ASP A 668 -17.21 3.04 -9.23
CA ASP A 668 -16.24 1.97 -9.02
C ASP A 668 -16.89 0.56 -8.95
N GLY A 669 -16.34 -0.38 -9.72
CA GLY A 669 -16.76 -1.78 -9.81
C GLY A 669 -15.79 -2.81 -9.23
N TYR A 670 -14.64 -2.40 -8.68
CA TYR A 670 -13.61 -3.32 -8.17
C TYR A 670 -13.92 -3.83 -6.76
N GLY A 671 -14.89 -4.74 -6.65
CA GLY A 671 -15.25 -5.36 -5.38
C GLY A 671 -16.43 -6.32 -5.56
N GLU A 672 -16.95 -6.82 -4.44
CA GLU A 672 -17.96 -7.87 -4.41
C GLU A 672 -19.20 -7.50 -5.22
N ARG A 673 -19.94 -8.53 -5.66
CA ARG A 673 -21.20 -8.38 -6.37
C ARG A 673 -22.31 -7.90 -5.43
N THR A 674 -23.17 -7.03 -5.94
CA THR A 674 -24.23 -6.38 -5.15
C THR A 674 -25.51 -7.21 -5.04
N ASP A 675 -25.66 -8.27 -5.85
CA ASP A 675 -26.83 -9.15 -5.89
C ASP A 675 -26.82 -10.22 -4.79
N ASP A 676 -25.65 -10.73 -4.42
CA ASP A 676 -25.48 -11.74 -3.37
C ASP A 676 -24.26 -11.56 -2.45
N GLY A 677 -23.36 -10.62 -2.74
CA GLY A 677 -22.12 -10.39 -1.98
C GLY A 677 -20.96 -11.29 -2.40
N SER A 678 -21.11 -12.07 -3.48
CA SER A 678 -20.07 -12.95 -4.00
C SER A 678 -18.86 -12.18 -4.53
N ASN A 679 -17.76 -12.91 -4.67
CA ASN A 679 -16.47 -12.37 -5.06
C ASN A 679 -16.48 -11.57 -6.38
N TYR A 680 -15.53 -10.64 -6.48
CA TYR A 680 -15.23 -9.95 -7.73
C TYR A 680 -14.69 -10.92 -8.79
N ILE A 681 -15.20 -10.82 -10.01
CA ILE A 681 -14.84 -11.63 -11.17
C ILE A 681 -14.52 -10.79 -12.42
N GLY A 682 -14.19 -9.51 -12.25
CA GLY A 682 -13.72 -8.65 -13.35
C GLY A 682 -14.81 -8.00 -14.18
N SER A 683 -15.64 -8.82 -14.83
CA SER A 683 -16.49 -8.38 -15.94
C SER A 683 -17.99 -8.26 -15.62
N ALA A 684 -18.40 -8.61 -14.40
CA ALA A 684 -19.82 -8.61 -14.03
C ALA A 684 -20.35 -7.18 -13.77
N GLY A 685 -21.54 -6.89 -14.32
CA GLY A 685 -22.13 -5.53 -14.26
C GLY A 685 -22.68 -5.12 -12.89
N ASP A 686 -22.91 -6.09 -12.01
CA ASP A 686 -23.44 -5.92 -10.66
C ASP A 686 -22.36 -5.82 -9.58
N GLN A 687 -21.07 -5.74 -9.95
CA GLN A 687 -19.96 -5.55 -9.02
C GLN A 687 -19.91 -4.12 -8.48
N ARG A 688 -19.20 -3.92 -7.36
CA ARG A 688 -19.06 -2.62 -6.72
C ARG A 688 -17.78 -2.58 -5.92
N GLY A 689 -16.91 -1.61 -6.19
CA GLY A 689 -15.79 -1.32 -5.28
C GLY A 689 -16.29 -0.78 -3.95
N ARG A 690 -15.68 -1.19 -2.85
CA ARG A 690 -16.11 -0.91 -1.48
C ARG A 690 -15.30 0.24 -0.88
N VAL A 691 -15.44 0.46 0.43
CA VAL A 691 -14.70 1.49 1.15
C VAL A 691 -13.27 1.00 1.39
N TRP A 692 -12.28 1.86 1.17
CA TRP A 692 -10.87 1.56 1.37
C TRP A 692 -10.37 2.29 2.62
N PRO A 693 -9.95 1.59 3.69
CA PRO A 693 -9.61 2.22 4.97
C PRO A 693 -8.51 3.28 4.87
N PHE A 694 -7.52 3.10 3.98
CA PHE A 694 -6.39 4.04 3.94
C PHE A 694 -6.78 5.46 3.50
N PHE A 695 -7.92 5.68 2.83
CA PHE A 695 -8.36 7.04 2.55
C PHE A 695 -8.75 7.81 3.82
N THR A 696 -9.13 7.10 4.89
CA THR A 696 -9.27 7.72 6.20
C THR A 696 -7.93 8.24 6.72
N GLY A 697 -6.84 7.54 6.39
CA GLY A 697 -5.47 8.00 6.59
C GLY A 697 -5.11 9.23 5.73
N GLU A 698 -5.34 9.15 4.41
CA GLU A 698 -5.08 10.28 3.49
C GLU A 698 -5.87 11.54 3.90
N ARG A 699 -7.14 11.37 4.26
CA ARG A 699 -7.97 12.45 4.84
C ARG A 699 -7.38 12.97 6.14
N GLY A 700 -6.93 12.10 7.05
CA GLY A 700 -6.31 12.50 8.32
C GLY A 700 -5.07 13.40 8.14
N HIS A 701 -4.24 13.13 7.12
CA HIS A 701 -3.12 14.01 6.77
C HIS A 701 -3.58 15.39 6.27
N PHE A 702 -4.61 15.43 5.43
CA PHE A 702 -5.19 16.69 4.96
C PHE A 702 -5.74 17.52 6.13
N GLU A 703 -6.52 16.89 7.01
CA GLU A 703 -7.17 17.55 8.16
C GLU A 703 -6.15 18.06 9.17
N LEU A 704 -5.03 17.37 9.34
CA LEU A 704 -3.89 17.86 10.12
C LEU A 704 -3.37 19.20 9.57
N GLU A 705 -3.08 19.28 8.27
CA GLU A 705 -2.54 20.49 7.66
C GLU A 705 -3.58 21.62 7.61
N LEU A 706 -4.87 21.31 7.37
CA LEU A 706 -5.94 22.30 7.43
C LEU A 706 -6.14 22.85 8.84
N ALA A 707 -6.19 21.99 9.86
CA ALA A 707 -6.29 22.42 11.25
C ALA A 707 -5.09 23.31 11.62
N LYS A 708 -3.89 22.93 11.18
CA LYS A 708 -2.66 23.69 11.41
C LYS A 708 -2.69 25.05 10.73
N ALA A 709 -3.14 25.15 9.48
CA ALA A 709 -3.30 26.42 8.78
C ALA A 709 -4.28 27.34 9.51
N ASN A 710 -5.43 26.80 9.92
CA ASN A 710 -6.45 27.54 10.68
C ASN A 710 -5.96 28.00 12.07
N ALA A 711 -5.03 27.28 12.68
CA ALA A 711 -4.44 27.61 13.97
C ALA A 711 -3.21 28.53 13.88
N GLY A 712 -2.86 29.05 12.70
CA GLY A 712 -1.69 29.91 12.52
C GLY A 712 -0.35 29.18 12.53
N GLY A 713 -0.34 27.89 12.15
CA GLY A 713 0.85 27.09 11.92
C GLY A 713 1.24 26.11 13.04
N ALA A 714 0.54 26.11 14.17
CA ALA A 714 0.81 25.20 15.29
C ALA A 714 -0.48 24.70 15.93
N LEU A 715 -0.51 23.42 16.32
CA LEU A 715 -1.65 22.79 16.97
C LEU A 715 -1.40 22.60 18.47
N ASP A 716 -2.47 22.74 19.26
CA ASP A 716 -2.43 22.30 20.65
C ASP A 716 -2.68 20.79 20.75
N ALA A 717 -2.38 20.21 21.92
CA ALA A 717 -2.51 18.77 22.14
C ALA A 717 -3.96 18.27 22.03
N ALA A 718 -4.96 19.13 22.26
CA ALA A 718 -6.36 18.75 22.18
C ALA A 718 -6.81 18.61 20.71
N SER A 719 -6.37 19.51 19.84
CA SER A 719 -6.61 19.42 18.40
C SER A 719 -5.95 18.19 17.78
N VAL A 720 -4.71 17.86 18.18
CA VAL A 720 -4.04 16.63 17.74
C VAL A 720 -4.78 15.39 18.23
N ALA A 721 -5.22 15.38 19.49
CA ALA A 721 -6.01 14.28 20.04
C ALA A 721 -7.35 14.11 19.30
N ALA A 722 -8.03 15.20 18.93
CA ALA A 722 -9.28 15.14 18.17
C ALA A 722 -9.08 14.49 16.79
N LEU A 723 -7.98 14.80 16.09
CA LEU A 723 -7.65 14.16 14.81
C LEU A 723 -7.33 12.67 14.99
N ARG A 724 -6.53 12.33 16.01
CA ARG A 724 -6.22 10.94 16.37
C ARG A 724 -7.48 10.14 16.65
N ASP A 725 -8.36 10.67 17.50
CA ASP A 725 -9.57 10.01 17.99
C ASP A 725 -10.61 9.79 16.87
N VAL A 726 -10.41 10.38 15.69
CA VAL A 726 -11.20 10.12 14.48
C VAL A 726 -10.42 9.25 13.49
N TYR A 727 -9.31 9.75 12.95
CA TYR A 727 -8.68 9.14 11.77
C TYR A 727 -7.77 7.97 12.10
N VAL A 728 -6.96 8.08 13.15
CA VAL A 728 -6.13 6.95 13.62
C VAL A 728 -7.04 5.88 14.22
N ARG A 729 -8.01 6.29 15.03
CA ARG A 729 -8.94 5.37 15.67
C ARG A 729 -9.85 4.64 14.68
N ALA A 730 -10.24 5.27 13.57
CA ALA A 730 -10.95 4.60 12.49
C ALA A 730 -10.14 3.44 11.89
N LEU A 731 -8.87 3.68 11.57
CA LEU A 731 -7.97 2.63 11.04
C LEU A 731 -7.80 1.50 12.05
N GLU A 732 -7.62 1.80 13.34
CA GLU A 732 -7.56 0.78 14.40
C GLU A 732 -8.82 -0.09 14.47
N ASN A 733 -10.00 0.49 14.21
CA ASN A 733 -11.25 -0.25 14.20
C ASN A 733 -11.49 -1.06 12.91
N TYR A 734 -10.89 -0.66 11.78
CA TYR A 734 -10.96 -1.42 10.53
C TYR A 734 -10.05 -2.65 10.53
N ALA A 735 -9.04 -2.70 11.40
CA ALA A 735 -8.20 -3.87 11.56
C ALA A 735 -8.99 -5.04 12.16
N ASN A 736 -8.73 -6.26 11.69
CA ASN A 736 -9.36 -7.45 12.27
C ASN A 736 -8.72 -7.84 13.63
N GLU A 737 -9.19 -8.92 14.25
CA GLU A 737 -8.71 -9.38 15.57
C GLU A 737 -7.19 -9.60 15.62
N GLY A 738 -6.59 -10.05 14.52
CA GLY A 738 -5.14 -10.22 14.39
C GLY A 738 -4.40 -8.95 13.93
N LEU A 739 -5.05 -7.79 14.01
CA LEU A 739 -4.52 -6.47 13.66
C LEU A 739 -4.13 -6.32 12.19
N MET A 740 -4.72 -7.09 11.27
CA MET A 740 -4.47 -6.94 9.83
C MET A 740 -5.42 -5.90 9.24
N LEU A 741 -4.87 -4.91 8.55
CA LEU A 741 -5.62 -3.87 7.86
C LEU A 741 -5.96 -4.31 6.42
N PRO A 742 -7.24 -4.33 6.04
CA PRO A 742 -7.65 -4.76 4.70
C PRO A 742 -7.46 -3.66 3.65
N GLU A 743 -7.52 -4.06 2.38
CA GLU A 743 -7.71 -3.16 1.24
C GLU A 743 -9.11 -2.55 1.26
N GLN A 744 -10.15 -3.39 1.45
CA GLN A 744 -11.55 -2.99 1.38
C GLN A 744 -12.35 -3.47 2.58
N VAL A 745 -13.28 -2.64 3.04
CA VAL A 745 -14.27 -2.97 4.08
C VAL A 745 -15.70 -2.88 3.56
N TRP A 746 -16.59 -3.72 4.09
CA TRP A 746 -17.97 -3.80 3.67
C TRP A 746 -18.76 -2.54 4.01
N ASP A 747 -19.31 -1.86 2.99
CA ASP A 747 -19.99 -0.57 3.10
C ASP A 747 -21.49 -0.66 3.46
N GLY A 748 -22.03 -1.88 3.57
CA GLY A 748 -23.46 -2.10 3.83
C GLY A 748 -24.36 -2.00 2.59
N VAL A 749 -23.79 -1.85 1.39
CA VAL A 749 -24.56 -1.71 0.14
C VAL A 749 -24.67 -3.03 -0.62
N GLY A 750 -25.90 -3.43 -0.92
CA GLY A 750 -26.21 -4.67 -1.65
C GLY A 750 -26.58 -5.83 -0.72
N VAL A 751 -26.78 -7.01 -1.30
CA VAL A 751 -26.99 -8.25 -0.55
C VAL A 751 -25.64 -8.80 -0.11
N ASN A 752 -25.61 -9.43 1.07
CA ASN A 752 -24.40 -9.96 1.70
C ASN A 752 -24.59 -11.42 2.14
N ALA A 753 -25.09 -12.27 1.25
CA ALA A 753 -25.43 -13.66 1.58
C ALA A 753 -24.25 -14.61 1.41
N ALA A 754 -23.27 -14.27 0.57
CA ALA A 754 -22.11 -15.12 0.31
C ALA A 754 -21.16 -15.22 1.50
N HIS A 755 -20.89 -14.09 2.18
CA HIS A 755 -19.89 -14.01 3.25
C HIS A 755 -20.44 -13.51 4.59
N ASN A 756 -21.57 -12.79 4.59
CA ASN A 756 -22.21 -12.24 5.79
C ASN A 756 -21.34 -11.25 6.59
N TYR A 757 -20.51 -10.45 5.90
CA TYR A 757 -19.75 -9.35 6.51
C TYR A 757 -20.60 -8.43 7.39
N THR A 758 -20.03 -7.99 8.50
CA THR A 758 -20.51 -6.83 9.24
C THR A 758 -20.04 -5.53 8.57
N THR A 759 -20.80 -4.44 8.70
CA THR A 759 -20.40 -3.15 8.12
C THR A 759 -19.10 -2.67 8.78
N GLY A 760 -18.10 -2.33 7.96
CA GLY A 760 -16.75 -1.98 8.42
C GLY A 760 -15.79 -3.17 8.56
N GLU A 761 -16.24 -4.40 8.35
CA GLU A 761 -15.40 -5.58 8.31
C GLU A 761 -14.63 -5.69 6.98
N GLY A 762 -13.37 -6.13 7.06
CA GLY A 762 -12.56 -6.43 5.88
C GLY A 762 -13.23 -7.46 4.97
N THR A 763 -13.28 -7.17 3.68
CA THR A 763 -13.82 -8.07 2.66
C THR A 763 -12.79 -9.11 2.23
N ASN A 764 -13.17 -9.97 1.27
CA ASN A 764 -12.26 -10.94 0.63
C ASN A 764 -11.34 -10.29 -0.42
N SER A 765 -11.20 -8.96 -0.43
CA SER A 765 -10.06 -8.26 -1.06
C SER A 765 -8.72 -8.57 -0.37
N ALA A 766 -7.61 -8.00 -0.83
CA ALA A 766 -6.30 -8.17 -0.19
C ALA A 766 -6.34 -7.80 1.31
N THR A 767 -5.84 -8.70 2.17
CA THR A 767 -5.58 -8.44 3.59
C THR A 767 -4.34 -9.25 4.02
N PRO A 768 -3.39 -8.69 4.78
CA PRO A 768 -3.21 -7.26 4.99
C PRO A 768 -2.85 -6.57 3.68
N LEU A 769 -3.32 -5.34 3.46
CA LEU A 769 -2.75 -4.48 2.42
C LEU A 769 -1.58 -3.70 3.03
N ALA A 770 -0.39 -3.83 2.44
CA ALA A 770 0.81 -3.15 2.91
C ALA A 770 0.63 -1.63 2.91
N TRP A 771 -0.01 -1.09 1.88
CA TRP A 771 -0.32 0.34 1.80
C TRP A 771 -1.22 0.79 2.97
N THR A 772 -2.28 0.06 3.32
CA THR A 772 -3.13 0.46 4.46
C THR A 772 -2.34 0.51 5.78
N HIS A 773 -1.49 -0.49 6.04
CA HIS A 773 -0.57 -0.46 7.18
C HIS A 773 0.43 0.69 7.12
N ALA A 774 0.99 0.97 5.95
CA ALA A 774 1.94 2.06 5.75
C ALA A 774 1.27 3.43 5.98
N GLU A 775 0.05 3.61 5.49
CA GLU A 775 -0.71 4.84 5.68
C GLU A 775 -1.02 5.09 7.15
N TYR A 776 -1.43 4.05 7.89
CA TYR A 776 -1.61 4.13 9.34
C TYR A 776 -0.34 4.63 10.06
N VAL A 777 0.81 4.00 9.77
CA VAL A 777 2.10 4.37 10.38
C VAL A 777 2.47 5.83 10.05
N LYS A 778 2.32 6.25 8.79
CA LYS A 778 2.63 7.62 8.36
C LYS A 778 1.69 8.65 8.98
N LEU A 779 0.40 8.34 9.18
CA LEU A 779 -0.53 9.23 9.86
C LEU A 779 -0.15 9.40 11.34
N VAL A 780 0.13 8.31 12.05
CA VAL A 780 0.58 8.37 13.45
C VAL A 780 1.87 9.19 13.56
N LYS A 781 2.81 9.02 12.61
CA LYS A 781 4.02 9.83 12.54
C LYS A 781 3.71 11.31 12.31
N SER A 782 2.77 11.61 11.43
CA SER A 782 2.39 12.99 11.11
C SER A 782 1.76 13.71 12.29
N LEU A 783 0.90 13.03 13.04
CA LEU A 783 0.34 13.58 14.29
C LEU A 783 1.40 13.76 15.37
N THR A 784 2.38 12.84 15.44
CA THR A 784 3.51 12.92 16.37
C THR A 784 4.36 14.16 16.09
N ASP A 785 4.63 14.44 14.81
CA ASP A 785 5.44 15.58 14.36
C ASP A 785 4.62 16.87 14.20
N GLN A 786 3.29 16.79 14.25
CA GLN A 786 2.35 17.86 13.87
C GLN A 786 2.64 18.44 12.48
N ASN A 787 3.01 17.56 11.56
CA ASN A 787 3.32 17.89 10.17
C ASN A 787 3.21 16.61 9.34
N THR A 788 2.62 16.70 8.16
CA THR A 788 2.54 15.56 7.23
C THR A 788 3.93 15.02 6.88
N TRP A 789 4.19 13.78 7.29
CA TRP A 789 5.49 13.10 7.23
C TRP A 789 6.06 13.02 5.80
N ASP A 790 5.21 12.63 4.85
CA ASP A 790 5.54 12.47 3.44
C ASP A 790 5.29 13.75 2.62
N SER A 791 5.22 14.92 3.26
CA SER A 791 5.21 16.22 2.58
C SER A 791 6.62 16.67 2.15
N TYR A 792 6.73 17.46 1.07
CA TYR A 792 8.01 17.88 0.50
C TYR A 792 8.20 19.40 0.65
N ALA A 793 9.07 19.80 1.57
CA ALA A 793 9.28 21.21 1.89
C ALA A 793 9.66 22.05 0.67
N ILE A 794 10.53 21.53 -0.22
CA ILE A 794 10.92 22.22 -1.47
C ILE A 794 9.74 22.50 -2.42
N VAL A 795 8.67 21.70 -2.35
CA VAL A 795 7.45 21.91 -3.14
C VAL A 795 6.57 22.94 -2.46
N ARG A 796 6.35 22.79 -1.14
CA ARG A 796 5.57 23.75 -0.35
C ARG A 796 6.21 25.15 -0.33
N ASP A 797 7.52 25.26 -0.27
CA ASP A 797 8.22 26.55 -0.32
C ASP A 797 8.09 27.20 -1.70
N ARG A 798 7.88 26.39 -2.76
CA ARG A 798 7.69 26.88 -4.12
C ARG A 798 6.24 27.27 -4.43
N TYR A 799 5.27 26.49 -3.98
CA TYR A 799 3.85 26.64 -4.34
C TYR A 799 2.92 26.94 -3.16
N GLY A 800 3.29 26.53 -1.94
CA GLY A 800 2.51 26.72 -0.71
C GLY A 800 2.51 28.15 -0.13
N GLU A 801 3.40 29.02 -0.60
CA GLU A 801 3.37 30.47 -0.32
C GLU A 801 2.70 31.30 -1.45
N THR A 802 2.35 30.70 -2.58
CA THR A 802 1.83 31.40 -3.77
C THR A 802 0.32 31.26 -3.98
N GLY A 803 -0.45 31.06 -2.91
CA GLY A 803 -1.81 31.60 -2.88
C GLY A 803 -1.67 33.12 -2.84
N GLY A 804 -2.11 33.81 -3.90
CA GLY A 804 -2.01 35.27 -3.96
C GLY A 804 -2.47 35.90 -2.65
N LEU A 805 -1.72 36.89 -2.17
CA LEU A 805 -2.09 37.68 -1.00
C LEU A 805 -3.58 38.04 -1.07
N ALA A 806 -4.31 37.92 0.04
CA ALA A 806 -5.74 38.22 0.03
C ALA A 806 -5.97 39.65 -0.46
N SER A 807 -7.02 39.91 -1.21
CA SER A 807 -7.37 41.27 -1.62
C SER A 807 -8.88 41.43 -1.71
N THR A 808 -9.36 42.64 -1.42
CA THR A 808 -10.78 42.99 -1.57
C THR A 808 -11.09 43.31 -3.03
N TYR A 809 -10.09 43.80 -3.78
CA TYR A 809 -10.24 44.19 -5.18
C TYR A 809 -9.20 43.49 -6.06
N PRO A 810 -9.53 43.18 -7.33
CA PRO A 810 -8.61 42.51 -8.24
C PRO A 810 -7.37 43.35 -8.62
N GLN A 811 -7.43 44.68 -8.46
CA GLN A 811 -6.32 45.61 -8.68
C GLN A 811 -6.59 46.95 -7.99
N VAL A 812 -5.53 47.61 -7.51
CA VAL A 812 -5.57 49.03 -7.12
C VAL A 812 -4.64 49.84 -8.02
N TYR A 813 -5.10 50.96 -8.55
CA TYR A 813 -4.32 51.89 -9.37
C TYR A 813 -4.03 53.18 -8.58
N PHE A 814 -2.77 53.61 -8.64
CA PHE A 814 -2.37 54.95 -8.27
C PHE A 814 -2.68 55.94 -9.40
N ARG A 815 -3.28 57.08 -9.05
CA ARG A 815 -3.49 58.22 -9.95
C ARG A 815 -3.12 59.52 -9.25
N GLY A 816 -2.21 60.29 -9.81
CA GLY A 816 -1.80 61.56 -9.18
C GLY A 816 -1.06 62.49 -10.11
N THR A 817 -0.60 63.61 -9.57
CA THR A 817 0.20 64.59 -10.32
C THR A 817 1.46 64.00 -10.99
N PRO A 818 2.19 63.01 -10.43
CA PRO A 818 3.37 62.41 -11.08
C PRO A 818 3.07 61.71 -12.40
N ASN A 819 1.91 61.07 -12.51
CA ASN A 819 1.50 60.33 -13.70
C ASN A 819 0.43 61.08 -14.51
N THR A 820 0.28 62.39 -14.28
CA THR A 820 -0.72 63.25 -14.94
C THR A 820 -2.15 62.68 -14.81
N TRP A 821 -2.48 62.08 -13.66
CA TRP A 821 -3.75 61.40 -13.39
C TRP A 821 -4.05 60.18 -14.28
N GLY A 822 -3.01 59.58 -14.87
CA GLY A 822 -3.09 58.30 -15.56
C GLY A 822 -3.30 57.12 -14.61
N THR A 823 -3.46 55.91 -15.14
CA THR A 823 -3.49 54.67 -14.35
C THR A 823 -2.08 54.11 -14.20
N THR A 824 -1.64 53.89 -12.97
CA THR A 824 -0.43 53.10 -12.69
C THR A 824 -0.79 52.00 -11.69
N PRO A 825 -0.65 50.70 -12.05
CA PRO A 825 -1.01 49.62 -11.14
C PRO A 825 -0.09 49.62 -9.90
N MET A 826 -0.68 49.41 -8.73
CA MET A 826 0.02 49.14 -7.48
C MET A 826 0.29 47.63 -7.34
N THR A 827 1.30 47.27 -6.57
CA THR A 827 1.67 45.86 -6.32
C THR A 827 1.11 45.41 -4.98
N LEU A 828 0.44 44.27 -4.93
CA LEU A 828 0.00 43.64 -3.68
C LEU A 828 1.21 42.99 -3.00
N THR A 829 1.53 43.37 -1.76
CA THR A 829 2.77 42.95 -1.06
C THR A 829 2.55 42.32 0.32
N ALA A 830 1.35 42.44 0.88
CA ALA A 830 0.85 41.63 2.00
C ALA A 830 -0.68 41.50 1.86
N ASP A 831 -1.34 40.70 2.70
CA ASP A 831 -2.80 40.59 2.69
C ASP A 831 -3.46 41.98 2.73
N TYR A 832 -4.33 42.19 1.76
CA TYR A 832 -5.10 43.40 1.48
C TYR A 832 -4.23 44.64 1.18
N THR A 833 -2.90 44.53 1.14
CA THR A 833 -1.98 45.67 1.20
C THR A 833 -1.24 45.92 -0.12
N TRP A 834 -1.58 47.03 -0.76
CA TRP A 834 -1.06 47.50 -2.04
C TRP A 834 0.02 48.56 -1.85
N VAL A 835 1.08 48.53 -2.65
CA VAL A 835 2.24 49.43 -2.54
C VAL A 835 2.66 49.99 -3.91
N ILE A 836 3.08 51.26 -3.92
CA ILE A 836 3.71 51.90 -5.07
C ILE A 836 4.77 52.92 -4.62
N THR A 837 5.77 53.17 -5.46
CA THR A 837 6.79 54.21 -5.23
C THR A 837 6.82 55.28 -6.33
N PRO A 838 5.93 56.29 -6.33
CA PRO A 838 5.95 57.38 -7.29
C PRO A 838 6.95 58.49 -6.91
N THR A 839 7.50 59.17 -7.93
CA THR A 839 8.34 60.37 -7.78
C THR A 839 7.50 61.64 -7.94
N PHE A 840 7.34 62.44 -6.88
CA PHE A 840 6.61 63.72 -6.94
C PHE A 840 7.53 64.90 -7.26
N GLY A 841 7.01 65.86 -8.02
CA GLY A 841 7.69 67.08 -8.42
C GLY A 841 7.77 68.15 -7.32
N SER A 842 8.22 69.36 -7.69
CA SER A 842 8.33 70.51 -6.79
C SER A 842 7.13 71.46 -6.82
N ALA A 843 6.02 71.06 -7.48
CA ALA A 843 4.82 71.89 -7.52
C ALA A 843 4.17 71.98 -6.12
N GLY A 844 3.59 73.13 -5.78
CA GLY A 844 2.94 73.34 -4.47
C GLY A 844 1.59 72.63 -4.30
N ASN A 845 1.19 71.79 -5.26
CA ASN A 845 -0.11 71.11 -5.31
C ASN A 845 -0.01 69.64 -5.74
N GLU A 846 1.15 69.01 -5.49
CA GLU A 846 1.34 67.57 -5.71
C GLU A 846 0.35 66.77 -4.85
N ARG A 847 -0.36 65.82 -5.48
CA ARG A 847 -1.45 65.07 -4.84
C ARG A 847 -1.83 63.81 -5.63
N PHE A 848 -2.54 62.89 -5.00
CA PHE A 848 -2.97 61.63 -5.61
C PHE A 848 -4.30 61.12 -5.07
N LYS A 849 -4.81 60.07 -5.71
CA LYS A 849 -5.94 59.23 -5.32
C LYS A 849 -5.67 57.78 -5.71
N LEU A 850 -6.51 56.88 -5.20
CA LEU A 850 -6.51 55.47 -5.51
C LEU A 850 -7.76 55.17 -6.36
N ASP A 851 -7.66 54.30 -7.36
CA ASP A 851 -8.74 53.94 -8.28
C ASP A 851 -8.74 52.42 -8.47
N ILE A 852 -9.89 51.77 -8.37
CA ILE A 852 -9.98 50.30 -8.46
C ILE A 852 -10.17 49.85 -9.91
N ASN A 853 -11.00 50.57 -10.66
CA ASN A 853 -11.40 50.17 -12.02
C ASN A 853 -10.55 50.87 -13.10
N GLY A 854 -9.77 51.87 -12.73
CA GLY A 854 -8.94 52.66 -13.65
C GLY A 854 -9.75 53.65 -14.50
N ASP A 855 -11.04 53.83 -14.22
CA ASP A 855 -11.97 54.70 -14.94
C ASP A 855 -12.67 55.74 -14.04
N TRP A 856 -12.20 55.89 -12.79
CA TRP A 856 -12.77 56.74 -11.73
C TRP A 856 -14.12 56.30 -11.16
N SER A 857 -14.75 55.23 -11.62
CA SER A 857 -16.07 54.80 -11.12
C SER A 857 -16.03 54.36 -9.65
N LEU A 858 -14.91 53.77 -9.20
CA LEU A 858 -14.64 53.42 -7.82
C LEU A 858 -13.24 53.93 -7.43
N ASN A 859 -13.20 55.04 -6.70
CA ASN A 859 -11.96 55.71 -6.33
C ASN A 859 -11.99 56.16 -4.87
N PHE A 860 -10.81 56.32 -4.27
CA PHE A 860 -10.62 56.67 -2.87
C PHE A 860 -9.68 57.88 -2.74
N GLY A 861 -10.03 58.78 -1.84
CA GLY A 861 -9.28 59.96 -1.43
C GLY A 861 -9.42 60.15 0.08
N ASP A 862 -9.07 61.30 0.65
CA ASP A 862 -9.23 61.53 2.11
C ASP A 862 -9.76 62.94 2.38
N ASN A 863 -10.87 63.04 3.11
CA ASN A 863 -11.46 64.33 3.50
C ASN A 863 -10.99 64.83 4.88
N GLN A 864 -10.44 63.97 5.74
CA GLN A 864 -10.18 64.22 7.15
C GLN A 864 -8.72 63.98 7.59
N PRO A 865 -7.76 64.18 6.66
CA PRO A 865 -6.39 63.62 6.67
C PRO A 865 -6.05 62.70 7.86
N ASP A 866 -6.80 61.61 8.04
CA ASP A 866 -6.65 60.67 9.16
C ASP A 866 -5.93 59.38 8.76
N GLY A 867 -5.57 59.25 7.48
CA GLY A 867 -4.93 58.07 6.93
C GLY A 867 -5.92 56.96 6.59
N ILE A 868 -7.22 57.24 6.58
CA ILE A 868 -8.27 56.35 6.10
C ILE A 868 -8.87 56.94 4.82
N ALA A 869 -8.88 56.16 3.75
CA ALA A 869 -9.38 56.62 2.47
C ALA A 869 -10.91 56.50 2.38
N ASP A 870 -11.57 57.61 2.08
CA ASP A 870 -13.00 57.71 1.80
C ASP A 870 -13.29 57.42 0.32
N GLN A 871 -14.29 56.58 0.05
CA GLN A 871 -14.81 56.42 -1.32
C GLN A 871 -15.31 57.77 -1.85
N GLY A 872 -14.74 58.21 -2.98
CA GLY A 872 -15.03 59.51 -3.58
C GLY A 872 -14.47 60.72 -2.82
N GLY A 873 -13.59 60.52 -1.83
CA GLY A 873 -12.97 61.58 -1.03
C GLY A 873 -12.08 62.57 -1.81
N ALA A 874 -11.64 63.64 -1.17
CA ALA A 874 -10.78 64.65 -1.79
C ALA A 874 -9.37 64.11 -2.15
N ASP A 875 -8.66 64.80 -3.06
CA ASP A 875 -7.29 64.46 -3.44
C ASP A 875 -6.35 64.50 -2.22
N ILE A 876 -5.53 63.46 -2.04
CA ILE A 876 -4.58 63.34 -0.93
C ILE A 876 -3.31 64.16 -1.25
N PRO A 877 -2.98 65.21 -0.47
CA PRO A 877 -1.85 66.09 -0.77
C PRO A 877 -0.49 65.50 -0.36
N ILE A 878 0.56 65.83 -1.11
CA ILE A 878 1.96 65.57 -0.73
C ILE A 878 2.55 66.82 -0.08
N THR A 879 2.93 66.72 1.19
CA THR A 879 3.34 67.87 2.01
C THR A 879 4.85 68.01 2.22
N GLU A 880 5.63 66.96 1.95
CA GLU A 880 7.09 66.96 2.21
C GLU A 880 7.94 67.38 0.98
N GLY A 881 7.30 67.89 -0.07
CA GLY A 881 7.96 68.42 -1.27
C GLY A 881 8.50 67.34 -2.23
N ALA A 882 9.31 67.73 -3.22
CA ALA A 882 9.79 66.82 -4.27
C ALA A 882 10.59 65.63 -3.71
N GLY A 883 10.43 64.45 -4.34
CA GLY A 883 11.16 63.22 -4.01
C GLY A 883 10.36 61.95 -4.31
N ASP A 884 10.97 60.80 -4.00
CA ASP A 884 10.32 59.50 -4.08
C ASP A 884 9.55 59.21 -2.79
N TYR A 885 8.37 58.62 -2.91
CA TYR A 885 7.50 58.28 -1.78
C TYR A 885 7.06 56.84 -1.89
N THR A 886 7.06 56.10 -0.78
CA THR A 886 6.33 54.84 -0.69
C THR A 886 4.92 55.13 -0.21
N ILE A 887 3.93 54.72 -1.01
CA ILE A 887 2.51 54.81 -0.68
C ILE A 887 2.00 53.40 -0.47
N THR A 888 1.34 53.15 0.66
CA THR A 888 0.66 51.89 0.95
C THR A 888 -0.84 52.11 1.07
N PHE A 889 -1.65 51.13 0.68
CA PHE A 889 -3.10 51.13 0.86
C PHE A 889 -3.59 49.73 1.23
N ASN A 890 -4.29 49.60 2.35
CA ASN A 890 -4.94 48.37 2.77
C ASN A 890 -6.42 48.40 2.34
N ASP A 891 -6.80 47.55 1.39
CA ASP A 891 -8.10 47.60 0.73
C ASP A 891 -9.27 47.03 1.54
N GLN A 892 -8.99 46.32 2.64
CA GLN A 892 -9.98 45.83 3.58
C GLN A 892 -10.35 46.88 4.63
N THR A 893 -9.36 47.65 5.09
CA THR A 893 -9.54 48.68 6.14
C THR A 893 -9.65 50.10 5.58
N ASN A 894 -9.35 50.27 4.29
CA ASN A 894 -9.12 51.55 3.61
C ASN A 894 -7.99 52.41 4.18
N ALA A 895 -7.16 51.89 5.09
CA ALA A 895 -6.04 52.64 5.63
C ALA A 895 -4.93 52.84 4.59
N TYR A 896 -4.30 54.02 4.57
CA TYR A 896 -3.18 54.31 3.68
C TYR A 896 -2.05 55.03 4.42
N THR A 897 -0.83 54.89 3.92
CA THR A 897 0.32 55.66 4.40
C THR A 897 1.10 56.27 3.24
N VAL A 898 1.80 57.36 3.51
CA VAL A 898 2.64 58.08 2.55
C VAL A 898 3.95 58.41 3.25
N THR A 899 5.05 57.81 2.82
CA THR A 899 6.37 57.98 3.46
C THR A 899 7.39 58.44 2.43
N LYS A 900 8.04 59.58 2.66
CA LYS A 900 9.11 60.06 1.80
C LYS A 900 10.38 59.21 1.96
N GLN A 901 10.96 58.77 0.86
CA GLN A 901 12.23 58.04 0.89
C GLN A 901 13.39 59.02 1.11
N GLY A 902 14.22 58.75 2.12
CA GLY A 902 15.34 59.61 2.50
C GLY A 902 16.45 59.62 1.44
N GLY A 903 16.71 60.78 0.83
CA GLY A 903 17.91 60.99 0.01
C GLY A 903 19.17 60.94 0.87
N GLY A 904 20.09 60.04 0.53
CA GLY A 904 21.35 59.81 1.26
C GLY A 904 22.11 61.11 1.57
N GLY A 905 22.18 61.45 2.85
CA GLY A 905 23.14 62.41 3.37
C GLY A 905 24.52 61.77 3.42
N GLY A 906 25.47 62.32 2.67
CA GLY A 906 26.86 61.89 2.68
C GLY A 906 27.49 62.03 4.07
N PHE A 907 28.17 60.98 4.52
CA PHE A 907 29.18 61.10 5.56
C PHE A 907 30.46 61.67 4.94
N ALA A 908 30.78 62.90 5.34
CA ALA A 908 32.09 63.49 5.15
C ALA A 908 33.08 62.88 6.16
N SER A 909 34.32 62.72 5.71
CA SER A 909 35.52 62.23 6.40
C SER A 909 35.70 62.64 7.87
N MET A 910 36.05 61.67 8.72
CA MET A 910 37.37 61.57 9.38
C MET A 910 37.78 60.10 9.48
#